data_AF-A0A095UJR3-F1
#
_entry.id   AF-A0A095UJR3-F1
#
_cell.length_a   1.000
_cell.length_b   1.000
_cell.length_c   1.000
_cell.angle_alpha   90.00
_cell.angle_beta   90.00
_cell.angle_gamma   90.00
#
_symmetry.space_group_name_H-M   'P 1'
#
loop_
_entity.id
_entity.type
_entity.pdbx_description
1 polymer ?
#
loop_
_entity_poly.entity_id
_entity_poly.type
_entity_poly.pdbx_seq_one_letter_code
_entity_poly.pdbx_strand_id
1 'polypeptide(L)'
;MNKIDIRAKMPSLEEMNLIKKFLDDTTLFLGPDPEIMQNHDLMPRTAEENEAVTRVSDSHIVAKIRDRIQAGCDEGYEMVEQMGAAPGAKWGDVITGVYSASGDLAIASAGGVLIFSALVHHPIKFIIKNWMNDPTVGVKEGDGFIHNDSRYGNVHNTDQSMILPIFHKGKLVCWVASTVHEGENGAIEPGGMPSMAESPSDEGLKMSPFKVVENYQIKRDILTFLQNSVREPKLQYEDMKVKLFACLRIKQRIEETLNSDGPEALVATLRLTMENVRAEVKRRVSEWPDMTVRTYIIQDSTLRENCVVKINCKLTKTGDRLIFDFRGSSPEFTNRATNTIVAGLKGMLAQVFLCYVWPDLPRGQAAFAPIEVITDPHSIVNCSYDAPNSQSLMSIFTGFTAGQHAVAKFLYSCPEKFTKVHAPTFNMINTFIWGGVSQHGETLGNLCADLNGMGAGATVDRDGEHALAPIFATMADIGEQELNEEEVPFLQLVSKKMTRDAIAPGKYRGGQGYTMMVATKDSEQWGFMTTAQGAKIPPIQGLFGGYACGCYPLSKVQGVDVYDILLNQPEKFRHSIEEIMNEQPFEGARYTTHHMGMGFEISKRGELFMISQGAGAGYGDVLERDPVGVVRDIEEGLMSPEVAARLYKVVFDPVTLAIDFDATEKARADERKARIARSVPYSEFVKGWNKPKPPAHLQYFGCWGDDVDTLYMGSPDKSRRGNEPKPNYMAHPKDVRIAELEQRLMALGAMGGEKQ
;
A
#
# COMPACT_ATOMS: atom_id res chain seq x y z
N MET A 1 20.29 52.10 -35.24
CA MET A 1 19.82 52.35 -33.84
C MET A 1 19.99 51.06 -33.06
N ASN A 2 20.54 51.18 -31.86
CA ASN A 2 21.29 50.15 -31.12
C ASN A 2 20.47 48.91 -30.74
N LYS A 3 21.07 47.73 -30.94
CA LYS A 3 20.71 46.48 -30.23
C LYS A 3 21.05 46.69 -28.75
N ILE A 4 20.04 46.70 -27.88
CA ILE A 4 20.22 46.68 -26.43
C ILE A 4 20.60 45.25 -26.05
N ASP A 5 21.84 45.06 -25.61
CA ASP A 5 22.36 43.82 -25.05
C ASP A 5 21.84 43.69 -23.60
N ILE A 6 20.67 43.08 -23.42
CA ILE A 6 20.11 42.78 -22.09
C ILE A 6 20.73 41.46 -21.60
N ARG A 7 22.01 41.51 -21.22
CA ARG A 7 22.54 40.49 -20.31
C ARG A 7 22.05 40.85 -18.93
N ALA A 8 21.09 40.09 -18.41
CA ALA A 8 20.66 40.21 -17.01
C ALA A 8 21.90 40.08 -16.13
N LYS A 9 22.29 41.18 -15.48
CA LYS A 9 23.40 41.23 -14.54
C LYS A 9 23.01 40.32 -13.37
N MET A 10 23.82 39.32 -13.05
CA MET A 10 23.58 38.53 -11.84
C MET A 10 23.53 39.47 -10.63
N PRO A 11 22.56 39.29 -9.70
CA PRO A 11 22.45 40.15 -8.54
C PRO A 11 23.72 40.06 -7.70
N SER A 12 24.11 41.19 -7.11
CA SER A 12 25.16 41.25 -6.10
C SER A 12 24.81 40.40 -4.87
N LEU A 13 25.79 40.08 -4.03
CA LEU A 13 25.54 39.32 -2.80
C LEU A 13 24.55 40.03 -1.85
N GLU A 14 24.60 41.37 -1.79
CA GLU A 14 23.63 42.16 -1.03
C GLU A 14 22.22 42.07 -1.62
N GLU A 15 22.07 42.16 -2.94
CA GLU A 15 20.77 41.99 -3.60
C GLU A 15 20.24 40.56 -3.42
N MET A 16 21.10 39.55 -3.51
CA MET A 16 20.73 38.15 -3.22
C MET A 16 20.25 37.98 -1.78
N ASN A 17 20.93 38.60 -0.81
CA ASN A 17 20.52 38.58 0.60
C ASN A 17 19.19 39.32 0.83
N LEU A 18 18.99 40.45 0.16
CA LEU A 18 17.74 41.22 0.25
C LEU A 18 16.56 40.46 -0.40
N ILE A 19 16.78 39.83 -1.56
CA ILE A 19 15.80 38.96 -2.22
C ILE A 19 15.47 37.77 -1.32
N LYS A 20 16.49 37.11 -0.76
CA LYS A 20 16.28 35.99 0.16
C LYS A 20 15.45 36.43 1.37
N LYS A 21 15.84 37.53 2.02
CA LYS A 21 15.08 38.09 3.14
C LYS A 21 13.65 38.44 2.74
N PHE A 22 13.44 39.07 1.58
CA PHE A 22 12.09 39.40 1.10
C PHE A 22 11.26 38.13 0.87
N LEU A 23 11.84 37.08 0.25
CA LEU A 23 11.16 35.81 0.06
C LEU A 23 10.83 35.14 1.40
N ASP A 24 11.76 35.13 2.35
CA ASP A 24 11.56 34.60 3.70
C ASP A 24 10.44 35.39 4.42
N ASP A 25 10.50 36.73 4.42
CA ASP A 25 9.53 37.64 5.06
C ASP A 25 8.14 37.61 4.38
N THR A 26 8.04 37.18 3.12
CA THR A 26 6.79 37.13 2.35
C THR A 26 6.26 35.73 2.08
N THR A 27 6.87 34.70 2.69
CA THR A 27 6.38 33.32 2.58
C THR A 27 5.01 33.19 3.27
N LEU A 28 3.96 33.00 2.48
CA LEU A 28 2.57 32.92 2.97
C LEU A 28 2.19 31.52 3.49
N PHE A 29 2.83 30.48 2.97
CA PHE A 29 2.50 29.08 3.28
C PHE A 29 3.74 28.20 3.15
N LEU A 30 4.08 27.49 4.21
CA LEU A 30 5.11 26.45 4.21
C LEU A 30 4.46 25.10 3.86
N GLY A 31 4.26 24.89 2.56
CA GLY A 31 3.69 23.66 2.02
C GLY A 31 4.69 22.51 1.90
N PRO A 32 4.23 21.35 1.40
CA PRO A 32 5.10 20.26 0.97
C PRO A 32 6.21 20.75 0.06
N ASP A 33 7.45 20.41 0.40
CA ASP A 33 8.61 20.82 -0.39
C ASP A 33 8.86 19.81 -1.53
N PRO A 34 8.71 20.21 -2.81
CA PRO A 34 8.90 19.28 -3.92
C PRO A 34 10.31 18.69 -4.01
N GLU A 35 11.35 19.43 -3.59
CA GLU A 35 12.73 18.90 -3.60
C GLU A 35 12.90 17.81 -2.55
N ILE A 36 12.30 18.00 -1.36
CA ILE A 36 12.30 16.98 -0.30
C ILE A 36 11.51 15.76 -0.75
N MET A 37 10.29 15.93 -1.27
CA MET A 37 9.42 14.81 -1.66
C MET A 37 9.93 14.05 -2.89
N GLN A 38 10.68 14.70 -3.78
CA GLN A 38 11.30 14.03 -4.93
C GLN A 38 12.61 13.33 -4.59
N ASN A 39 13.28 13.68 -3.48
CA ASN A 39 14.59 13.13 -3.15
C ASN A 39 14.50 11.96 -2.15
N HIS A 40 14.79 10.75 -2.64
CA HIS A 40 14.96 9.54 -1.82
C HIS A 40 16.44 9.10 -1.73
N ASP A 41 17.39 9.86 -2.26
CA ASP A 41 18.83 9.60 -2.10
C ASP A 41 19.33 10.08 -0.71
N LEU A 42 20.50 9.59 -0.32
CA LEU A 42 21.19 10.00 0.90
C LEU A 42 21.65 11.46 0.76
N MET A 43 21.52 12.24 1.83
CA MET A 43 22.08 13.58 1.87
C MET A 43 23.62 13.52 1.77
N PRO A 44 24.27 14.51 1.12
CA PRO A 44 25.73 14.59 1.09
C PRO A 44 26.31 14.55 2.50
N ARG A 45 27.46 13.90 2.67
CA ARG A 45 28.17 13.88 3.95
C ARG A 45 28.48 15.31 4.42
N THR A 46 28.17 15.59 5.68
CA THR A 46 28.61 16.81 6.35
C THR A 46 30.11 16.75 6.67
N ALA A 47 30.69 17.89 7.07
CA ALA A 47 32.08 17.92 7.53
C ALA A 47 32.29 17.03 8.77
N GLU A 48 31.33 17.04 9.69
CA GLU A 48 31.37 16.23 10.91
C GLU A 48 31.31 14.73 10.59
N GLU A 49 30.49 14.31 9.62
CA GLU A 49 30.44 12.92 9.17
C GLU A 49 31.72 12.47 8.47
N ASN A 50 32.34 13.33 7.66
CA ASN A 50 33.63 13.02 7.05
C ASN A 50 34.72 12.81 8.11
N GLU A 51 34.75 13.66 9.13
CA GLU A 51 35.68 13.52 10.24
C GLU A 51 35.42 12.24 11.05
N ALA A 52 34.16 11.97 11.39
CA ALA A 52 33.75 10.79 12.12
C ALA A 52 34.14 9.49 11.40
N VAL A 53 33.84 9.37 10.11
CA VAL A 53 34.18 8.19 9.28
C VAL A 53 35.70 8.01 9.15
N THR A 54 36.46 9.10 9.10
CA THR A 54 37.93 9.04 9.05
C THR A 54 38.51 8.52 10.37
N ARG A 55 37.92 8.93 11.50
CA ARG A 55 38.38 8.53 12.85
C ARG A 55 37.92 7.13 13.25
N VAL A 56 36.72 6.72 12.83
CA VAL A 56 36.11 5.45 13.21
C VAL A 56 35.73 4.68 11.95
N SER A 57 36.58 3.73 11.58
CA SER A 57 36.38 2.82 10.44
C SER A 57 36.55 1.34 10.81
N ASP A 58 36.80 1.02 12.09
CA ASP A 58 36.86 -0.37 12.56
C ASP A 58 35.48 -1.02 12.43
N SER A 59 35.41 -2.05 11.59
CA SER A 59 34.18 -2.78 11.30
C SER A 59 33.57 -3.44 12.54
N HIS A 60 34.36 -3.82 13.55
CA HIS A 60 33.84 -4.42 14.79
C HIS A 60 33.12 -3.38 15.65
N ILE A 61 33.64 -2.16 15.71
CA ILE A 61 32.99 -1.05 16.44
C ILE A 61 31.68 -0.70 15.74
N VAL A 62 31.72 -0.54 14.41
CA VAL A 62 30.54 -0.23 13.59
C VAL A 62 29.46 -1.31 13.75
N ALA A 63 29.83 -2.60 13.67
CA ALA A 63 28.90 -3.70 13.85
C ALA A 63 28.28 -3.71 15.25
N LYS A 64 29.11 -3.62 16.31
CA LYS A 64 28.65 -3.57 17.70
C LYS A 64 27.64 -2.44 17.95
N ILE A 65 27.93 -1.24 17.44
CA ILE A 65 27.03 -0.09 17.60
C ILE A 65 25.75 -0.31 16.81
N ARG A 66 25.84 -0.75 15.55
CA ARG A 66 24.68 -1.02 14.72
C ARG A 66 23.74 -2.04 15.38
N ASP A 67 24.28 -3.13 15.91
CA ASP A 67 23.48 -4.18 16.56
C ASP A 67 22.79 -3.65 17.82
N ARG A 68 23.44 -2.78 18.61
CA ARG A 68 22.81 -2.13 19.77
C ARG A 68 21.69 -1.18 19.36
N ILE A 69 21.89 -0.38 18.30
CA ILE A 69 20.86 0.55 17.82
C ILE A 69 19.68 -0.23 17.22
N GLN A 70 19.95 -1.30 16.47
CA GLN A 70 18.93 -2.22 15.96
C GLN A 70 18.07 -2.78 17.09
N ALA A 71 18.71 -3.31 18.15
CA ALA A 71 18.00 -3.79 19.34
C ALA A 71 17.15 -2.68 19.98
N GLY A 72 17.62 -1.43 20.01
CA GLY A 72 16.82 -0.30 20.49
C GLY A 72 15.57 -0.03 19.65
N CYS A 73 15.68 -0.12 18.32
CA CYS A 73 14.53 -0.04 17.43
C CYS A 73 13.55 -1.19 17.67
N ASP A 74 14.04 -2.42 17.82
CA ASP A 74 13.21 -3.59 18.05
C ASP A 74 12.49 -3.50 19.42
N GLU A 75 13.19 -3.09 20.48
CA GLU A 75 12.56 -2.78 21.78
C GLU A 75 11.47 -1.71 21.65
N GLY A 76 11.73 -0.66 20.88
CA GLY A 76 10.74 0.40 20.61
C GLY A 76 9.53 -0.12 19.84
N TYR A 77 9.74 -1.01 18.87
CA TYR A 77 8.68 -1.65 18.08
C TYR A 77 7.79 -2.52 18.99
N GLU A 78 8.40 -3.43 19.76
CA GLU A 78 7.67 -4.33 20.68
C GLU A 78 6.90 -3.53 21.73
N MET A 79 7.45 -2.42 22.24
CA MET A 79 6.74 -1.54 23.18
C MET A 79 5.46 -0.97 22.57
N VAL A 80 5.48 -0.55 21.30
CA VAL A 80 4.31 0.00 20.63
C VAL A 80 3.29 -1.09 20.34
N GLU A 81 3.74 -2.27 19.91
CA GLU A 81 2.85 -3.41 19.65
C GLU A 81 2.11 -3.86 20.92
N GLN A 82 2.79 -3.90 22.06
CA GLN A 82 2.20 -4.37 23.31
C GLN A 82 1.35 -3.33 24.06
N MET A 83 1.55 -2.03 23.78
CA MET A 83 0.91 -0.94 24.55
C MET A 83 0.08 0.03 23.69
N GLY A 84 0.10 -0.11 22.37
CA GLY A 84 -0.69 0.71 21.46
C GLY A 84 -2.18 0.38 21.55
N ALA A 85 -3.00 1.42 21.39
CA ALA A 85 -4.45 1.31 21.39
C ALA A 85 -4.98 0.92 20.01
N ALA A 86 -4.42 1.49 18.93
CA ALA A 86 -4.85 1.16 17.58
C ALA A 86 -4.61 -0.33 17.26
N PRO A 87 -5.56 -1.02 16.62
CA PRO A 87 -5.35 -2.35 16.05
C PRO A 87 -4.11 -2.42 15.14
N GLY A 88 -3.83 -1.36 14.38
CA GLY A 88 -2.61 -1.24 13.59
C GLY A 88 -1.35 -1.38 14.44
N ALA A 89 -1.32 -0.77 15.64
CA ALA A 89 -0.21 -0.95 16.57
C ALA A 89 -0.10 -2.40 17.06
N LYS A 90 -1.21 -2.95 17.58
CA LYS A 90 -1.27 -4.28 18.20
C LYS A 90 -0.81 -5.42 17.28
N TRP A 91 -0.98 -5.25 15.97
CA TRP A 91 -0.81 -6.32 14.99
C TRP A 91 0.26 -6.02 13.93
N GLY A 92 1.17 -5.09 14.22
CA GLY A 92 2.42 -4.93 13.48
C GLY A 92 2.43 -3.89 12.35
N ASP A 93 1.41 -3.03 12.26
CA ASP A 93 1.46 -1.81 11.43
C ASP A 93 2.21 -0.68 12.13
N VAL A 94 3.50 -0.94 12.39
CA VAL A 94 4.41 -0.10 13.18
C VAL A 94 5.77 -0.06 12.53
N ILE A 95 6.50 1.04 12.69
CA ILE A 95 7.95 1.02 12.56
C ILE A 95 8.59 1.93 13.61
N THR A 96 9.84 1.63 13.96
CA THR A 96 10.72 2.60 14.62
C THR A 96 12.02 2.73 13.86
N GLY A 97 12.68 3.89 13.96
CA GLY A 97 13.92 4.13 13.25
C GLY A 97 14.80 5.23 13.82
N VAL A 98 16.09 5.14 13.50
CA VAL A 98 17.14 6.11 13.80
C VAL A 98 17.65 6.71 12.50
N TYR A 99 17.66 8.04 12.47
CA TYR A 99 18.03 8.83 11.30
C TYR A 99 19.30 9.63 11.60
N SER A 100 20.14 9.86 10.60
CA SER A 100 21.30 10.77 10.72
C SER A 100 20.87 12.18 11.11
N ALA A 101 21.79 13.03 11.58
CA ALA A 101 21.48 14.44 11.86
C ALA A 101 20.90 15.18 10.62
N SER A 102 21.26 14.74 9.41
CA SER A 102 20.72 15.25 8.13
C SER A 102 19.36 14.65 7.74
N GLY A 103 18.83 13.74 8.55
CA GLY A 103 17.50 13.16 8.40
C GLY A 103 17.42 11.92 7.51
N ASP A 104 18.53 11.28 7.15
CA ASP A 104 18.50 10.03 6.37
C ASP A 104 18.29 8.82 7.29
N LEU A 105 17.40 7.89 6.92
CA LEU A 105 17.19 6.69 7.74
C LEU A 105 18.39 5.74 7.65
N ALA A 106 18.98 5.45 8.80
CA ALA A 106 20.15 4.58 8.89
C ALA A 106 19.81 3.16 9.39
N ILE A 107 18.97 3.05 10.42
CA ILE A 107 18.63 1.78 11.09
C ILE A 107 17.15 1.83 11.49
N ALA A 108 16.41 0.74 11.25
CA ALA A 108 15.00 0.61 11.61
C ALA A 108 14.69 -0.76 12.20
N SER A 109 13.53 -0.90 12.84
CA SER A 109 13.11 -2.18 13.43
C SER A 109 13.08 -3.33 12.41
N ALA A 110 13.38 -4.54 12.90
CA ALA A 110 13.34 -5.79 12.15
C ALA A 110 11.90 -6.35 12.02
N GLY A 111 10.95 -5.82 12.78
CA GLY A 111 9.52 -6.03 12.59
C GLY A 111 8.86 -4.87 11.82
N GLY A 112 7.60 -5.08 11.44
CA GLY A 112 6.72 -3.98 11.04
C GLY A 112 6.64 -3.63 9.56
N VAL A 113 6.10 -2.44 9.29
CA VAL A 113 5.82 -1.97 7.93
C VAL A 113 7.02 -1.27 7.34
N LEU A 114 7.72 -2.00 6.48
CA LEU A 114 8.98 -1.56 5.90
C LEU A 114 8.85 -0.38 4.94
N ILE A 115 7.65 -0.07 4.44
CA ILE A 115 7.44 1.13 3.62
C ILE A 115 7.86 2.41 4.35
N PHE A 116 7.58 2.50 5.66
CA PHE A 116 7.91 3.69 6.46
C PHE A 116 9.41 3.94 6.55
N SER A 117 10.22 2.88 6.34
CA SER A 117 11.69 2.99 6.26
C SER A 117 12.18 3.86 5.09
N ALA A 118 11.30 4.19 4.14
CA ALA A 118 11.61 5.06 3.01
C ALA A 118 10.77 6.35 2.99
N LEU A 119 10.04 6.69 4.06
CA LEU A 119 9.07 7.81 4.02
C LEU A 119 9.21 8.84 5.15
N VAL A 120 9.63 8.44 6.34
CA VAL A 120 9.67 9.33 7.51
C VAL A 120 10.90 10.27 7.48
N HIS A 121 11.85 10.04 6.58
CA HIS A 121 12.93 11.00 6.33
C HIS A 121 12.43 12.33 5.74
N HIS A 122 11.31 12.33 5.01
CA HIS A 122 10.73 13.55 4.42
C HIS A 122 10.27 14.57 5.47
N PRO A 123 9.45 14.22 6.49
CA PRO A 123 9.03 15.18 7.50
C PRO A 123 10.21 15.62 8.38
N ILE A 124 11.21 14.74 8.63
CA ILE A 124 12.44 15.12 9.34
C ILE A 124 13.21 16.19 8.53
N LYS A 125 13.40 15.99 7.23
CA LYS A 125 14.06 16.98 6.36
C LYS A 125 13.28 18.31 6.30
N PHE A 126 11.94 18.26 6.36
CA PHE A 126 11.11 19.45 6.48
C PHE A 126 11.34 20.19 7.81
N ILE A 127 11.39 19.48 8.94
CA ILE A 127 11.72 20.05 10.26
C ILE A 127 13.12 20.67 10.23
N ILE A 128 14.10 19.98 9.64
CA ILE A 128 15.48 20.47 9.51
C ILE A 128 15.52 21.80 8.74
N LYS A 129 14.84 21.86 7.59
CA LYS A 129 14.82 23.03 6.72
C LYS A 129 14.09 24.21 7.34
N ASN A 130 12.92 23.97 7.92
CA ASN A 130 11.98 25.04 8.26
C ASN A 130 11.94 25.38 9.76
N TRP A 131 12.20 24.42 10.67
CA TRP A 131 11.98 24.63 12.11
C TRP A 131 13.26 24.76 12.93
N MET A 132 14.39 24.17 12.50
CA MET A 132 15.64 24.18 13.27
C MET A 132 16.06 25.57 13.73
N ASN A 133 16.01 26.54 12.82
CA ASN A 133 16.47 27.91 13.04
C ASN A 133 15.31 28.92 13.09
N ASP A 134 14.05 28.45 13.04
CA ASP A 134 12.91 29.34 13.14
C ASP A 134 12.83 29.91 14.57
N PRO A 135 12.71 31.24 14.75
CA PRO A 135 12.75 31.85 16.07
C PRO A 135 11.49 31.58 16.91
N THR A 136 10.39 31.18 16.29
CA THR A 136 9.09 30.94 16.95
C THR A 136 8.86 29.46 17.26
N VAL A 137 9.41 28.57 16.44
CA VAL A 137 9.34 27.12 16.64
C VAL A 137 10.62 26.63 17.31
N GLY A 138 11.76 26.71 16.61
CA GLY A 138 13.04 26.16 17.04
C GLY A 138 13.01 24.63 17.26
N VAL A 139 14.19 24.03 17.40
CA VAL A 139 14.34 22.61 17.76
C VAL A 139 15.35 22.48 18.89
N LYS A 140 14.91 21.89 20.01
CA LYS A 140 15.73 21.72 21.22
C LYS A 140 15.70 20.27 21.71
N GLU A 141 16.66 19.94 22.56
CA GLU A 141 16.62 18.69 23.31
C GLU A 141 15.33 18.63 24.16
N GLY A 142 14.66 17.48 24.13
CA GLY A 142 13.38 17.30 24.81
C GLY A 142 12.15 17.70 23.99
N ASP A 143 12.32 18.27 22.80
CA ASP A 143 11.20 18.52 21.89
C ASP A 143 10.77 17.24 21.16
N GLY A 144 9.54 17.22 20.65
CA GLY A 144 9.05 16.16 19.77
C GLY A 144 7.95 16.67 18.84
N PHE A 145 7.91 16.10 17.64
CA PHE A 145 7.08 16.55 16.52
C PHE A 145 6.13 15.45 16.08
N ILE A 146 4.90 15.82 15.70
CA ILE A 146 3.92 14.92 15.09
C ILE A 146 3.76 15.22 13.61
N HIS A 147 3.37 14.21 12.85
CA HIS A 147 3.13 14.29 11.41
C HIS A 147 2.23 13.14 10.95
N ASN A 148 1.26 13.42 10.07
CA ASN A 148 0.49 12.39 9.35
C ASN A 148 0.12 12.74 7.91
N ASP A 149 0.24 14.00 7.49
CA ASP A 149 -0.15 14.40 6.15
C ASP A 149 0.82 13.81 5.12
N SER A 150 0.33 12.84 4.33
CA SER A 150 1.12 12.09 3.34
C SER A 150 2.01 12.98 2.48
N ARG A 151 1.53 14.20 2.18
CA ARG A 151 2.21 15.16 1.31
C ARG A 151 3.52 15.69 1.90
N TYR A 152 3.78 15.51 3.20
CA TYR A 152 5.06 15.80 3.85
C TYR A 152 5.90 14.53 4.14
N GLY A 153 5.35 13.33 3.88
CA GLY A 153 5.92 11.99 4.10
C GLY A 153 4.82 11.00 4.50
N ASN A 154 5.12 9.74 4.83
CA ASN A 154 4.11 8.67 5.05
C ASN A 154 3.27 8.30 3.81
N VAL A 155 2.36 7.34 3.97
CA VAL A 155 1.54 6.78 2.89
C VAL A 155 0.19 7.47 2.82
N HIS A 156 -0.46 7.64 3.99
CA HIS A 156 -1.70 8.37 4.15
C HIS A 156 -1.86 8.90 5.59
N ASN A 157 -2.93 9.66 5.81
CA ASN A 157 -3.28 10.41 7.02
C ASN A 157 -3.53 9.57 8.29
N THR A 158 -3.78 8.27 8.21
CA THR A 158 -3.86 7.40 9.40
C THR A 158 -2.48 7.09 9.95
N ASP A 159 -1.44 7.16 9.13
CA ASP A 159 -0.07 6.88 9.57
C ASP A 159 0.45 8.08 10.35
N GLN A 160 0.50 7.99 11.68
CA GLN A 160 0.95 9.07 12.55
C GLN A 160 2.35 8.79 13.09
N SER A 161 3.26 9.75 12.90
CA SER A 161 4.65 9.66 13.33
C SER A 161 4.93 10.56 14.54
N MET A 162 5.70 10.07 15.50
CA MET A 162 6.33 10.86 16.56
C MET A 162 7.84 10.94 16.29
N ILE A 163 8.39 12.14 16.20
CA ILE A 163 9.77 12.41 15.79
C ILE A 163 10.49 13.22 16.86
N LEU A 164 11.63 12.72 17.37
CA LEU A 164 12.43 13.39 18.40
C LEU A 164 13.87 13.65 17.91
N PRO A 165 14.42 14.87 18.11
CA PRO A 165 15.84 15.13 17.94
C PRO A 165 16.64 14.60 19.13
N ILE A 166 17.81 14.03 18.87
CA ILE A 166 18.74 13.60 19.91
C ILE A 166 19.96 14.53 19.93
N PHE A 167 20.21 15.15 21.08
CA PHE A 167 21.34 16.05 21.29
C PHE A 167 22.41 15.40 22.16
N HIS A 168 23.67 15.75 21.91
CA HIS A 168 24.79 15.47 22.79
C HIS A 168 25.61 16.75 22.97
N LYS A 169 25.74 17.23 24.22
CA LYS A 169 26.47 18.47 24.56
C LYS A 169 26.05 19.67 23.70
N GLY A 170 24.74 19.84 23.51
CA GLY A 170 24.16 20.95 22.74
C GLY A 170 24.25 20.82 21.22
N LYS A 171 24.76 19.70 20.68
CA LYS A 171 24.78 19.41 19.24
C LYS A 171 23.79 18.31 18.88
N LEU A 172 23.03 18.49 17.81
CA LEU A 172 22.18 17.45 17.24
C LEU A 172 23.07 16.33 16.65
N VAL A 173 22.85 15.08 17.09
CA VAL A 173 23.64 13.92 16.62
C VAL A 173 22.82 13.01 15.70
N CYS A 174 21.53 12.84 15.96
CA CYS A 174 20.62 12.00 15.17
C CYS A 174 19.17 12.34 15.50
N TRP A 175 18.23 11.71 14.78
CA TRP A 175 16.80 11.74 15.10
C TRP A 175 16.30 10.33 15.36
N VAL A 176 15.21 10.21 16.11
CA VAL A 176 14.46 8.97 16.30
C VAL A 176 13.01 9.19 15.91
N ALA A 177 12.39 8.18 15.32
CA ALA A 177 10.97 8.22 15.05
C ALA A 177 10.28 6.88 15.33
N SER A 178 9.00 6.97 15.67
CA SER A 178 8.07 5.85 15.77
C SER A 178 6.80 6.22 15.01
N THR A 179 6.32 5.32 14.17
CA THR A 179 5.14 5.53 13.32
C THR A 179 4.18 4.36 13.49
N VAL A 180 2.89 4.68 13.56
CA VAL A 180 1.79 3.75 13.76
C VAL A 180 0.67 4.10 12.81
N HIS A 181 0.01 3.09 12.25
CA HIS A 181 -1.30 3.29 11.63
C HIS A 181 -2.37 3.47 12.72
N GLU A 182 -2.79 4.72 12.94
CA GLU A 182 -3.93 5.06 13.77
C GLU A 182 -5.16 5.10 12.88
N GLY A 183 -6.04 4.10 12.99
CA GLY A 183 -7.29 4.04 12.21
C GLY A 183 -8.30 5.14 12.53
N GLU A 184 -7.89 6.25 13.14
CA GLU A 184 -8.70 7.47 13.21
C GLU A 184 -7.84 8.73 13.05
N ASN A 185 -8.40 9.72 12.36
CA ASN A 185 -7.88 11.06 12.18
C ASN A 185 -9.00 12.11 11.99
N GLY A 186 -10.28 11.76 12.16
CA GLY A 186 -11.40 12.71 12.03
C GLY A 186 -11.90 12.93 10.61
N ALA A 187 -11.56 12.03 9.67
CA ALA A 187 -12.07 12.05 8.30
C ALA A 187 -13.61 11.95 8.23
N ILE A 188 -14.22 12.17 7.06
CA ILE A 188 -15.69 12.11 6.91
C ILE A 188 -16.29 10.72 7.16
N GLU A 189 -15.49 9.66 7.04
CA GLU A 189 -15.86 8.28 7.34
C GLU A 189 -15.01 7.74 8.50
N PRO A 190 -15.53 6.83 9.35
CA PRO A 190 -14.74 6.16 10.38
C PRO A 190 -13.57 5.37 9.79
N GLY A 191 -12.54 5.08 10.59
CA GLY A 191 -11.36 4.35 10.10
C GLY A 191 -10.28 5.25 9.48
N GLY A 192 -10.51 6.57 9.40
CA GLY A 192 -9.55 7.55 8.88
C GLY A 192 -9.23 7.46 7.38
N MET A 193 -9.83 6.49 6.68
CA MET A 193 -9.62 6.19 5.26
C MET A 193 -10.93 6.32 4.46
N PRO A 194 -11.41 7.54 4.17
CA PRO A 194 -12.69 7.74 3.50
C PRO A 194 -12.65 7.39 2.00
N SER A 195 -13.31 6.30 1.60
CA SER A 195 -13.58 5.96 0.20
C SER A 195 -14.38 7.05 -0.51
N MET A 196 -15.20 7.79 0.25
CA MET A 196 -16.10 8.81 -0.27
C MET A 196 -15.51 10.22 -0.30
N ALA A 197 -14.24 10.42 0.08
CA ALA A 197 -13.61 11.74 0.05
C ALA A 197 -13.56 12.32 -1.37
N GLU A 198 -14.02 13.58 -1.50
CA GLU A 198 -14.05 14.34 -2.75
C GLU A 198 -13.04 15.49 -2.76
N SER A 199 -12.47 15.79 -1.61
CA SER A 199 -11.42 16.78 -1.46
C SER A 199 -10.45 16.35 -0.36
N PRO A 200 -9.22 16.89 -0.34
CA PRO A 200 -8.33 16.67 0.78
C PRO A 200 -8.96 17.07 2.13
N SER A 201 -9.92 17.99 2.15
CA SER A 201 -10.57 18.44 3.39
C SER A 201 -11.49 17.39 4.02
N ASP A 202 -11.87 16.36 3.25
CA ASP A 202 -12.67 15.26 3.74
C ASP A 202 -11.84 14.19 4.49
N GLU A 203 -10.52 14.34 4.48
CA GLU A 203 -9.54 13.37 4.98
C GLU A 203 -9.11 13.66 6.43
N GLY A 204 -9.89 14.45 7.17
CA GLY A 204 -9.64 14.69 8.60
C GLY A 204 -8.37 15.50 8.87
N LEU A 205 -7.70 15.16 9.98
CA LEU A 205 -6.47 15.78 10.44
C LEU A 205 -5.36 15.56 9.42
N LYS A 206 -4.85 16.68 8.90
CA LYS A 206 -3.67 16.73 8.03
C LYS A 206 -2.59 17.55 8.73
N MET A 207 -1.83 16.83 9.54
CA MET A 207 -0.74 17.32 10.36
C MET A 207 0.52 17.39 9.51
N SER A 208 0.84 18.61 9.07
CA SER A 208 2.22 18.94 8.71
C SER A 208 3.15 18.71 9.91
N PRO A 209 4.47 18.64 9.75
CA PRO A 209 5.36 18.45 10.90
C PRO A 209 5.26 19.63 11.88
N PHE A 210 4.71 19.44 13.08
CA PHE A 210 4.64 20.46 14.13
C PHE A 210 4.94 19.92 15.52
N LYS A 211 5.36 20.81 16.43
CA LYS A 211 5.83 20.46 17.77
C LYS A 211 4.67 20.14 18.72
N VAL A 212 4.70 18.95 19.32
CA VAL A 212 3.69 18.47 20.28
C VAL A 212 4.27 18.03 21.62
N VAL A 213 5.59 17.90 21.72
CA VAL A 213 6.30 17.57 22.97
C VAL A 213 7.32 18.67 23.25
N GLU A 214 7.39 19.10 24.51
CA GLU A 214 8.42 19.99 25.04
C GLU A 214 8.91 19.43 26.39
N ASN A 215 10.22 19.42 26.61
CA ASN A 215 10.84 18.81 27.81
C ASN A 215 10.38 17.37 28.08
N TYR A 216 10.22 16.57 27.03
CA TYR A 216 9.72 15.19 27.08
C TYR A 216 8.28 15.06 27.62
N GLN A 217 7.51 16.15 27.61
CA GLN A 217 6.10 16.17 28.01
C GLN A 217 5.20 16.58 26.84
N ILE A 218 4.11 15.84 26.63
CA ILE A 218 3.10 16.17 25.62
C ILE A 218 2.40 17.49 26.01
N LYS A 219 2.30 18.41 25.07
CA LYS A 219 1.63 19.70 25.24
C LYS A 219 0.12 19.51 25.36
N ARG A 220 -0.43 19.87 26.52
CA ARG A 220 -1.82 19.54 26.88
C ARG A 220 -2.86 20.28 26.05
N ASP A 221 -2.58 21.52 25.68
CA ASP A 221 -3.41 22.34 24.78
C ASP A 221 -3.53 21.71 23.39
N ILE A 222 -2.40 21.31 22.81
CA ILE A 222 -2.36 20.66 21.50
C ILE A 222 -3.00 19.28 21.53
N LEU A 223 -2.69 18.47 22.55
CA LEU A 223 -3.35 17.18 22.76
C LEU A 223 -4.87 17.34 22.85
N THR A 224 -5.36 18.32 23.62
CA THR A 224 -6.81 18.54 23.77
C THR A 224 -7.44 18.91 22.43
N PHE A 225 -6.77 19.73 21.61
CA PHE A 225 -7.22 20.02 20.24
C PHE A 225 -7.32 18.76 19.37
N LEU A 226 -6.28 17.93 19.35
CA LEU A 226 -6.26 16.69 18.57
C LEU A 226 -7.35 15.71 19.03
N GLN A 227 -7.53 15.53 20.34
CA GLN A 227 -8.59 14.67 20.90
C GLN A 227 -10.00 15.13 20.49
N ASN A 228 -10.25 16.43 20.37
CA ASN A 228 -11.54 16.96 19.94
C ASN A 228 -11.71 16.99 18.41
N SER A 229 -10.71 16.54 17.67
CA SER A 229 -10.72 16.52 16.20
C SER A 229 -10.90 15.11 15.64
N VAL A 230 -11.08 14.10 16.48
CA VAL A 230 -11.23 12.69 16.11
C VAL A 230 -12.42 12.04 16.85
N ARG A 231 -12.91 10.90 16.35
CA ARG A 231 -13.95 10.10 17.02
C ARG A 231 -13.44 9.35 18.25
N GLU A 232 -12.16 8.95 18.23
CA GLU A 232 -11.50 8.18 19.29
C GLU A 232 -10.45 9.00 20.07
N PRO A 233 -10.88 9.88 21.00
CA PRO A 233 -9.95 10.73 21.76
C PRO A 233 -9.01 9.94 22.68
N LYS A 234 -9.41 8.73 23.13
CA LYS A 234 -8.58 7.87 23.98
C LYS A 234 -7.40 7.31 23.19
N LEU A 235 -7.70 6.71 22.03
CA LEU A 235 -6.70 6.20 21.08
C LEU A 235 -5.67 7.28 20.74
N GLN A 236 -6.13 8.48 20.36
CA GLN A 236 -5.22 9.59 20.02
C GLN A 236 -4.21 9.90 21.14
N TYR A 237 -4.62 9.87 22.41
CA TYR A 237 -3.70 10.12 23.52
C TYR A 237 -2.78 8.94 23.79
N GLU A 238 -3.34 7.73 23.85
CA GLU A 238 -2.59 6.50 24.15
C GLU A 238 -1.50 6.27 23.11
N ASP A 239 -1.83 6.41 21.83
CA ASP A 239 -0.88 6.20 20.75
C ASP A 239 0.15 7.33 20.64
N MET A 240 -0.21 8.59 20.91
CA MET A 240 0.79 9.66 21.04
C MET A 240 1.78 9.37 22.18
N LYS A 241 1.27 8.87 23.30
CA LYS A 241 2.05 8.56 24.49
C LYS A 241 2.98 7.38 24.24
N VAL A 242 2.49 6.26 23.73
CA VAL A 242 3.33 5.08 23.49
C VAL A 242 4.43 5.36 22.48
N LYS A 243 4.14 6.09 21.38
CA LYS A 243 5.16 6.48 20.40
C LYS A 243 6.25 7.36 21.01
N LEU A 244 5.88 8.31 21.89
CA LEU A 244 6.87 9.10 22.64
C LEU A 244 7.76 8.19 23.50
N PHE A 245 7.18 7.25 24.25
CA PHE A 245 7.97 6.34 25.10
C PHE A 245 8.84 5.36 24.30
N ALA A 246 8.41 4.92 23.12
CA ALA A 246 9.23 4.15 22.20
C ALA A 246 10.45 4.96 21.71
N CYS A 247 10.25 6.22 21.32
CA CYS A 247 11.35 7.13 20.99
C CYS A 247 12.30 7.35 22.18
N LEU A 248 11.79 7.45 23.41
CA LEU A 248 12.61 7.57 24.62
C LEU A 248 13.41 6.29 24.92
N ARG A 249 12.86 5.11 24.63
CA ARG A 249 13.58 3.83 24.73
C ARG A 249 14.76 3.78 23.78
N ILE A 250 14.55 4.15 22.52
CA ILE A 250 15.60 4.21 21.50
C ILE A 250 16.67 5.24 21.90
N LYS A 251 16.24 6.41 22.39
CA LYS A 251 17.13 7.44 22.94
C LYS A 251 18.05 6.88 24.02
N GLN A 252 17.54 6.05 24.94
CA GLN A 252 18.36 5.45 25.99
C GLN A 252 19.51 4.60 25.40
N ARG A 253 19.24 3.78 24.36
CA ARG A 253 20.27 2.98 23.68
C ARG A 253 21.29 3.84 22.94
N ILE A 254 20.86 4.97 22.39
CA ILE A 254 21.74 5.97 21.78
C ILE A 254 22.63 6.60 22.86
N GLU A 255 22.10 7.00 24.00
CA GLU A 255 22.88 7.58 25.10
C GLU A 255 23.90 6.61 25.69
N GLU A 256 23.54 5.33 25.84
CA GLU A 256 24.47 4.27 26.22
C GLU A 256 25.64 4.19 25.23
N THR A 257 25.36 4.30 23.93
CA THR A 257 26.39 4.34 22.86
C THR A 257 27.25 5.60 22.93
N LEU A 258 26.64 6.76 23.11
CA LEU A 258 27.38 8.02 23.25
C LEU A 258 28.32 8.00 24.45
N ASN A 259 27.92 7.34 25.54
CA ASN A 259 28.73 7.22 26.76
C ASN A 259 29.87 6.18 26.61
N SER A 260 29.63 5.05 25.94
CA SER A 260 30.65 3.99 25.81
C SER A 260 31.59 4.16 24.63
N ASP A 261 31.09 4.69 23.50
CA ASP A 261 31.80 4.70 22.21
C ASP A 261 32.06 6.11 21.67
N GLY A 262 31.30 7.12 22.15
CA GLY A 262 31.45 8.51 21.75
C GLY A 262 30.59 8.92 20.53
N PRO A 263 30.39 10.24 20.32
CA PRO A 263 29.54 10.75 19.24
C PRO A 263 30.10 10.46 17.85
N GLU A 264 31.42 10.50 17.67
CA GLU A 264 32.05 10.20 16.37
C GLU A 264 31.78 8.76 15.94
N ALA A 265 31.79 7.79 16.87
CA ALA A 265 31.55 6.40 16.55
C ALA A 265 30.08 6.14 16.15
N LEU A 266 29.12 6.80 16.81
CA LEU A 266 27.72 6.75 16.43
C LEU A 266 27.52 7.34 15.02
N VAL A 267 28.00 8.56 14.79
CA VAL A 267 27.84 9.27 13.50
C VAL A 267 28.48 8.46 12.37
N ALA A 268 29.69 7.93 12.56
CA ALA A 268 30.35 7.07 11.59
C ALA A 268 29.54 5.80 11.31
N THR A 269 29.00 5.16 12.35
CA THR A 269 28.19 3.93 12.20
C THR A 269 26.94 4.18 11.38
N LEU A 270 26.17 5.24 11.69
CA LEU A 270 24.96 5.58 10.93
C LEU A 270 25.30 5.83 9.45
N ARG A 271 26.35 6.61 9.18
CA ARG A 271 26.76 6.96 7.81
C ARG A 271 27.29 5.75 7.03
N LEU A 272 28.21 4.98 7.61
CA LEU A 272 28.78 3.78 6.98
C LEU A 272 27.74 2.70 6.73
N THR A 273 26.76 2.54 7.62
CA THR A 273 25.65 1.59 7.40
C THR A 273 24.91 1.91 6.11
N MET A 274 24.51 3.17 5.91
CA MET A 274 23.80 3.58 4.70
C MET A 274 24.65 3.48 3.44
N GLU A 275 25.90 3.94 3.49
CA GLU A 275 26.76 3.98 2.29
C GLU A 275 27.22 2.60 1.85
N ASN A 276 27.47 1.69 2.78
CA ASN A 276 27.80 0.30 2.47
C ASN A 276 26.61 -0.40 1.79
N VAL A 277 25.38 -0.16 2.27
CA VAL A 277 24.18 -0.71 1.62
C VAL A 277 24.00 -0.12 0.22
N ARG A 278 24.15 1.20 0.06
CA ARG A 278 24.05 1.85 -1.26
C ARG A 278 25.08 1.29 -2.24
N ALA A 279 26.33 1.09 -1.80
CA ALA A 279 27.39 0.50 -2.63
C ALA A 279 27.07 -0.94 -3.01
N GLU A 280 26.57 -1.74 -2.08
CA GLU A 280 26.19 -3.13 -2.31
C GLU A 280 25.01 -3.25 -3.29
N VAL A 281 24.00 -2.38 -3.18
CA VAL A 281 22.89 -2.34 -4.16
C VAL A 281 23.41 -2.03 -5.55
N LYS A 282 24.31 -1.04 -5.71
CA LYS A 282 24.92 -0.75 -7.01
C LYS A 282 25.69 -1.93 -7.58
N ARG A 283 26.47 -2.63 -6.74
CA ARG A 283 27.18 -3.86 -7.13
C ARG A 283 26.20 -4.92 -7.61
N ARG A 284 25.17 -5.25 -6.83
CA ARG A 284 24.15 -6.26 -7.17
C ARG A 284 23.39 -5.91 -8.45
N VAL A 285 23.00 -4.64 -8.61
CA VAL A 285 22.37 -4.17 -9.85
C VAL A 285 23.31 -4.33 -11.03
N SER A 286 24.62 -4.03 -10.88
CA SER A 286 25.58 -4.15 -11.98
C SER A 286 25.68 -5.57 -12.57
N GLU A 287 25.40 -6.59 -11.77
CA GLU A 287 25.44 -8.02 -12.12
C GLU A 287 24.16 -8.51 -12.81
N TRP A 288 23.08 -7.72 -12.78
CA TRP A 288 21.87 -8.06 -13.52
C TRP A 288 22.11 -7.94 -15.04
N PRO A 289 21.34 -8.62 -15.90
CA PRO A 289 21.45 -8.41 -17.34
C PRO A 289 20.95 -7.01 -17.73
N ASP A 290 21.67 -6.34 -18.63
CA ASP A 290 21.19 -5.13 -19.29
C ASP A 290 19.97 -5.47 -20.15
N MET A 291 18.79 -5.03 -19.73
CA MET A 291 17.53 -5.31 -20.40
C MET A 291 16.45 -4.29 -20.03
N THR A 292 15.38 -4.29 -20.83
CA THR A 292 14.15 -3.53 -20.57
C THR A 292 12.97 -4.47 -20.45
N VAL A 293 12.20 -4.32 -19.38
CA VAL A 293 10.93 -5.01 -19.14
C VAL A 293 9.79 -4.01 -19.17
N ARG A 294 8.68 -4.40 -19.79
CA ARG A 294 7.42 -3.66 -19.72
C ARG A 294 6.36 -4.51 -19.04
N THR A 295 5.54 -3.87 -18.22
CA THR A 295 4.34 -4.45 -17.62
C THR A 295 3.35 -3.33 -17.26
N TYR A 296 2.12 -3.71 -16.96
CA TYR A 296 1.11 -2.80 -16.42
C TYR A 296 0.18 -3.60 -15.51
N ILE A 297 -0.43 -2.91 -14.54
CA ILE A 297 -1.48 -3.48 -13.69
C ILE A 297 -2.70 -2.56 -13.78
N ILE A 298 -3.89 -3.16 -13.67
CA ILE A 298 -5.17 -2.46 -13.80
C ILE A 298 -5.88 -2.48 -12.45
N GLN A 299 -6.38 -1.32 -12.05
CA GLN A 299 -7.42 -1.17 -11.05
C GLN A 299 -8.79 -1.10 -11.73
N ASP A 300 -9.81 -1.63 -11.07
CA ASP A 300 -11.16 -1.74 -11.64
C ASP A 300 -12.19 -0.78 -11.04
N SER A 301 -11.80 0.07 -10.10
CA SER A 301 -12.73 0.99 -9.42
C SER A 301 -12.04 2.21 -8.80
N THR A 302 -12.73 3.34 -8.73
CA THR A 302 -12.34 4.49 -7.90
C THR A 302 -12.82 4.39 -6.44
N LEU A 303 -13.28 3.20 -6.02
CA LEU A 303 -14.05 2.92 -4.80
C LEU A 303 -15.46 3.52 -4.78
N ARG A 304 -15.86 4.29 -5.80
CA ARG A 304 -17.21 4.87 -5.95
C ARG A 304 -17.92 4.41 -7.22
N GLU A 305 -17.16 4.12 -8.26
CA GLU A 305 -17.66 3.56 -9.52
C GLU A 305 -16.67 2.55 -10.11
N ASN A 306 -17.13 1.72 -11.05
CA ASN A 306 -16.24 0.86 -11.83
C ASN A 306 -15.57 1.68 -12.92
N CYS A 307 -14.25 1.53 -13.07
CA CYS A 307 -13.46 2.20 -14.11
C CYS A 307 -12.19 1.39 -14.39
N VAL A 308 -11.40 1.78 -15.39
CA VAL A 308 -10.10 1.13 -15.65
C VAL A 308 -8.99 2.14 -15.42
N VAL A 309 -8.27 1.99 -14.31
CA VAL A 309 -7.12 2.83 -13.97
C VAL A 309 -5.87 1.99 -14.18
N LYS A 310 -5.00 2.40 -15.10
CA LYS A 310 -3.80 1.67 -15.46
C LYS A 310 -2.59 2.29 -14.77
N ILE A 311 -1.80 1.43 -14.14
CA ILE A 311 -0.44 1.76 -13.70
C ILE A 311 0.54 1.15 -14.70
N ASN A 312 1.20 2.02 -15.45
CA ASN A 312 2.18 1.63 -16.45
C ASN A 312 3.55 1.45 -15.82
N CYS A 313 4.36 0.49 -16.26
CA CYS A 313 5.72 0.32 -15.76
C CYS A 313 6.68 -0.17 -16.85
N LYS A 314 7.73 0.61 -17.10
CA LYS A 314 8.89 0.20 -17.90
C LYS A 314 10.13 0.23 -17.00
N LEU A 315 10.70 -0.93 -16.74
CA LEU A 315 11.92 -1.09 -15.95
C LEU A 315 13.12 -1.29 -16.87
N THR A 316 14.13 -0.43 -16.76
CA THR A 316 15.35 -0.48 -17.59
C THR A 316 16.58 -0.58 -16.69
N LYS A 317 17.45 -1.56 -16.96
CA LYS A 317 18.76 -1.72 -16.32
C LYS A 317 19.86 -1.52 -17.36
N THR A 318 20.85 -0.69 -17.03
CA THR A 318 22.09 -0.54 -17.83
C THR A 318 23.28 -0.29 -16.89
N GLY A 319 24.29 -1.16 -16.90
CA GLY A 319 25.39 -1.06 -15.94
C GLY A 319 24.88 -1.14 -14.49
N ASP A 320 25.25 -0.21 -13.62
CA ASP A 320 24.76 -0.12 -12.23
C ASP A 320 23.48 0.74 -12.08
N ARG A 321 22.88 1.17 -13.20
CA ARG A 321 21.71 2.05 -13.23
C ARG A 321 20.42 1.26 -13.44
N LEU A 322 19.44 1.47 -12.56
CA LEU A 322 18.10 0.88 -12.64
C LEU A 322 17.03 1.98 -12.60
N ILE A 323 16.14 2.00 -13.60
CA ILE A 323 15.13 3.05 -13.77
C ILE A 323 13.75 2.43 -13.88
N PHE A 324 12.87 2.77 -12.94
CA PHE A 324 11.43 2.59 -13.07
C PHE A 324 10.81 3.80 -13.75
N ASP A 325 10.20 3.59 -14.92
CA ASP A 325 9.48 4.62 -15.67
C ASP A 325 7.98 4.30 -15.66
N PHE A 326 7.24 5.06 -14.86
CA PHE A 326 5.78 4.96 -14.68
C PHE A 326 4.99 5.95 -15.55
N ARG A 327 5.66 6.67 -16.47
CA ARG A 327 4.98 7.60 -17.37
C ARG A 327 3.95 6.87 -18.23
N GLY A 328 2.86 7.55 -18.55
CA GLY A 328 1.70 6.95 -19.23
C GLY A 328 0.73 6.23 -18.31
N SER A 329 0.93 6.28 -16.98
CA SER A 329 -0.09 5.85 -16.03
C SER A 329 -1.33 6.75 -16.13
N SER A 330 -2.47 6.25 -15.63
CA SER A 330 -3.72 7.00 -15.59
C SER A 330 -3.58 8.35 -14.88
N PRO A 331 -4.38 9.36 -15.25
CA PRO A 331 -4.35 10.66 -14.58
C PRO A 331 -4.83 10.57 -13.14
N GLU A 332 -4.48 11.56 -12.33
CA GLU A 332 -5.10 11.75 -11.02
C GLU A 332 -6.61 12.02 -11.11
N PHE A 333 -7.31 11.83 -10.00
CA PHE A 333 -8.71 12.17 -9.84
C PHE A 333 -8.86 13.13 -8.65
N THR A 334 -9.04 14.42 -8.91
CA THR A 334 -9.07 15.44 -7.83
C THR A 334 -10.32 15.39 -6.95
N ASN A 335 -11.24 14.45 -7.22
CA ASN A 335 -12.41 14.17 -6.41
C ASN A 335 -12.64 12.68 -6.10
N ARG A 336 -11.57 11.88 -6.07
CA ARG A 336 -11.58 10.48 -5.63
C ARG A 336 -10.36 10.22 -4.76
N ALA A 337 -10.49 9.46 -3.68
CA ALA A 337 -9.43 9.28 -2.69
C ALA A 337 -8.26 8.36 -3.13
N THR A 338 -8.36 7.69 -4.28
CA THR A 338 -7.46 6.59 -4.68
C THR A 338 -6.09 7.05 -5.20
N ASN A 339 -5.80 8.34 -5.20
CA ASN A 339 -4.54 8.87 -5.69
C ASN A 339 -3.40 8.60 -4.72
N THR A 340 -2.16 8.54 -5.22
CA THR A 340 -0.97 8.58 -4.38
C THR A 340 0.01 9.65 -4.83
N ILE A 341 0.79 10.13 -3.88
CA ILE A 341 1.97 10.95 -4.12
C ILE A 341 3.17 10.07 -4.51
N VAL A 342 4.20 10.71 -5.09
CA VAL A 342 5.42 10.02 -5.54
C VAL A 342 6.20 9.35 -4.40
N ALA A 343 6.18 9.93 -3.19
CA ALA A 343 6.88 9.36 -2.05
C ALA A 343 6.29 7.99 -1.70
N GLY A 344 4.96 7.89 -1.57
CA GLY A 344 4.26 6.62 -1.35
C GLY A 344 4.58 5.55 -2.42
N LEU A 345 4.64 5.93 -3.69
CA LEU A 345 5.07 5.01 -4.77
C LEU A 345 6.51 4.53 -4.55
N LYS A 346 7.45 5.44 -4.28
CA LYS A 346 8.86 5.09 -4.00
C LYS A 346 8.99 4.17 -2.79
N GLY A 347 8.22 4.44 -1.73
CA GLY A 347 8.17 3.60 -0.54
C GLY A 347 7.73 2.17 -0.85
N MET A 348 6.64 1.99 -1.60
CA MET A 348 6.22 0.64 -2.02
C MET A 348 7.21 -0.03 -2.97
N LEU A 349 7.95 0.73 -3.80
CA LEU A 349 9.02 0.13 -4.61
C LEU A 349 10.19 -0.30 -3.73
N ALA A 350 10.57 0.50 -2.72
CA ALA A 350 11.56 0.09 -1.73
C ALA A 350 11.15 -1.20 -1.01
N GLN A 351 9.85 -1.35 -0.68
CA GLN A 351 9.28 -2.58 -0.14
C GLN A 351 9.54 -3.81 -1.03
N VAL A 352 9.39 -3.67 -2.36
CA VAL A 352 9.73 -4.75 -3.31
C VAL A 352 11.16 -5.20 -3.09
N PHE A 353 12.11 -4.26 -3.04
CA PHE A 353 13.53 -4.61 -2.90
C PHE A 353 13.85 -5.20 -1.54
N LEU A 354 13.36 -4.60 -0.46
CA LEU A 354 13.65 -5.02 0.91
C LEU A 354 13.03 -6.37 1.27
N CYS A 355 11.88 -6.75 0.69
CA CYS A 355 11.23 -8.01 1.05
C CYS A 355 11.44 -9.12 0.00
N TYR A 356 11.44 -8.78 -1.29
CA TYR A 356 11.33 -9.76 -2.36
C TYR A 356 12.58 -9.87 -3.25
N VAL A 357 13.58 -9.00 -3.06
CA VAL A 357 14.80 -8.99 -3.88
C VAL A 357 16.04 -9.20 -3.03
N TRP A 358 16.19 -8.42 -1.96
CA TRP A 358 17.37 -8.39 -1.08
C TRP A 358 16.97 -8.32 0.41
N PRO A 359 16.28 -9.34 0.94
CA PRO A 359 15.85 -9.37 2.34
C PRO A 359 17.01 -9.49 3.33
N ASP A 360 18.23 -9.73 2.85
CA ASP A 360 19.46 -9.79 3.62
C ASP A 360 20.10 -8.40 3.87
N LEU A 361 19.67 -7.36 3.15
CA LEU A 361 20.19 -6.02 3.35
C LEU A 361 19.57 -5.35 4.59
N PRO A 362 20.33 -4.53 5.34
CA PRO A 362 19.77 -3.66 6.37
C PRO A 362 18.57 -2.87 5.85
N ARG A 363 17.52 -2.85 6.67
CA ARG A 363 16.27 -2.15 6.38
C ARG A 363 16.49 -0.65 6.51
N GLY A 364 16.52 0.04 5.38
CA GLY A 364 16.70 1.49 5.36
C GLY A 364 16.61 2.10 3.98
N GLN A 365 16.48 3.42 3.94
CA GLN A 365 16.39 4.24 2.73
C GLN A 365 17.50 3.94 1.71
N ALA A 366 18.70 3.60 2.18
CA ALA A 366 19.86 3.30 1.35
C ALA A 366 19.67 2.14 0.36
N ALA A 367 18.79 1.18 0.66
CA ALA A 367 18.51 0.06 -0.23
C ALA A 367 17.80 0.49 -1.53
N PHE A 368 17.11 1.64 -1.49
CA PHE A 368 16.36 2.20 -2.62
C PHE A 368 17.00 3.48 -3.20
N ALA A 369 17.85 4.16 -2.44
CA ALA A 369 18.57 5.38 -2.84
C ALA A 369 19.18 5.36 -4.27
N PRO A 370 19.84 4.28 -4.75
CA PRO A 370 20.43 4.28 -6.09
C PRO A 370 19.45 3.98 -7.25
N ILE A 371 18.17 3.75 -6.96
CA ILE A 371 17.16 3.39 -7.96
C ILE A 371 16.42 4.65 -8.42
N GLU A 372 16.30 4.85 -9.72
CA GLU A 372 15.60 6.02 -10.28
C GLU A 372 14.11 5.72 -10.52
N VAL A 373 13.25 6.69 -10.19
CA VAL A 373 11.81 6.61 -10.44
C VAL A 373 11.37 7.83 -11.23
N ILE A 374 10.76 7.58 -12.39
CA ILE A 374 10.22 8.60 -13.27
C ILE A 374 8.70 8.44 -13.31
N THR A 375 7.97 9.53 -13.12
CA THR A 375 6.50 9.58 -13.13
C THR A 375 6.04 10.81 -13.90
N ASP A 376 4.81 10.81 -14.39
CA ASP A 376 4.15 12.06 -14.81
C ASP A 376 3.55 12.75 -13.57
N PRO A 377 3.78 14.06 -13.36
CA PRO A 377 3.00 14.85 -12.39
C PRO A 377 1.50 14.78 -12.70
N HIS A 378 0.63 14.98 -11.71
CA HIS A 378 -0.84 14.86 -11.89
C HIS A 378 -1.29 13.50 -12.45
N SER A 379 -0.55 12.43 -12.15
CA SER A 379 -0.95 11.06 -12.43
C SER A 379 -1.45 10.38 -11.17
N ILE A 380 -2.11 9.24 -11.33
CA ILE A 380 -2.60 8.44 -10.20
C ILE A 380 -1.47 8.03 -9.24
N VAL A 381 -0.22 7.95 -9.73
CA VAL A 381 0.97 7.57 -8.95
C VAL A 381 1.85 8.74 -8.49
N ASN A 382 1.49 9.98 -8.88
CA ASN A 382 2.16 11.20 -8.46
C ASN A 382 1.17 12.36 -8.60
N CYS A 383 0.19 12.38 -7.69
CA CYS A 383 -0.87 13.36 -7.69
C CYS A 383 -0.44 14.73 -7.15
N SER A 384 -1.24 15.74 -7.44
CA SER A 384 -1.13 17.10 -6.95
C SER A 384 -1.60 17.21 -5.50
N TYR A 385 -1.31 18.37 -4.90
CA TYR A 385 -1.74 18.71 -3.54
C TYR A 385 -3.27 18.74 -3.37
N ASP A 386 -4.00 19.01 -4.46
CA ASP A 386 -5.46 19.19 -4.49
C ASP A 386 -6.22 17.86 -4.56
N ALA A 387 -5.53 16.76 -4.86
CA ALA A 387 -6.15 15.45 -4.96
C ALA A 387 -6.23 14.78 -3.58
N PRO A 388 -7.40 14.25 -3.16
CA PRO A 388 -7.47 13.41 -1.97
C PRO A 388 -6.70 12.10 -2.20
N ASN A 389 -6.01 11.62 -1.17
CA ASN A 389 -5.09 10.50 -1.20
C ASN A 389 -5.14 9.56 0.02
N SER A 390 -6.18 9.66 0.85
CA SER A 390 -6.42 8.78 2.00
C SER A 390 -6.60 7.31 1.62
N GLN A 391 -6.91 7.02 0.35
CA GLN A 391 -6.95 5.68 -0.25
C GLN A 391 -5.77 5.43 -1.21
N SER A 392 -4.63 6.06 -0.95
CA SER A 392 -3.39 5.92 -1.76
C SER A 392 -2.94 4.47 -1.93
N LEU A 393 -3.29 3.60 -0.97
CA LEU A 393 -3.09 2.16 -0.99
C LEU A 393 -3.51 1.51 -2.33
N MET A 394 -4.65 1.92 -2.89
CA MET A 394 -5.16 1.38 -4.16
C MET A 394 -4.12 1.54 -5.29
N SER A 395 -3.44 2.68 -5.31
CA SER A 395 -2.47 3.03 -6.35
C SER A 395 -1.06 2.55 -6.04
N ILE A 396 -0.60 2.67 -4.81
CA ILE A 396 0.74 2.18 -4.45
C ILE A 396 0.81 0.65 -4.45
N PHE A 397 -0.23 -0.10 -4.07
CA PHE A 397 -0.22 -1.58 -4.07
C PHE A 397 -0.22 -2.14 -5.50
N THR A 398 -0.94 -1.46 -6.38
CA THR A 398 -0.90 -1.74 -7.81
C THR A 398 0.48 -1.38 -8.40
N GLY A 399 1.10 -0.28 -7.94
CA GLY A 399 2.48 0.10 -8.29
C GLY A 399 3.54 -0.90 -7.80
N PHE A 400 3.39 -1.39 -6.56
CA PHE A 400 4.18 -2.49 -6.00
C PHE A 400 4.10 -3.72 -6.89
N THR A 401 2.89 -4.11 -7.29
CA THR A 401 2.66 -5.31 -8.12
C THR A 401 3.31 -5.16 -9.50
N ALA A 402 3.24 -3.97 -10.10
CA ALA A 402 3.94 -3.67 -11.34
C ALA A 402 5.47 -3.81 -11.15
N GLY A 403 6.00 -3.31 -10.03
CA GLY A 403 7.40 -3.46 -9.65
C GLY A 403 7.83 -4.91 -9.45
N GLN A 404 7.09 -5.66 -8.62
CA GLN A 404 7.34 -7.07 -8.32
C GLN A 404 7.31 -7.91 -9.60
N HIS A 405 6.32 -7.71 -10.47
CA HIS A 405 6.22 -8.42 -11.75
C HIS A 405 7.35 -8.10 -12.71
N ALA A 406 7.78 -6.84 -12.77
CA ALA A 406 8.89 -6.42 -13.62
C ALA A 406 10.23 -7.00 -13.12
N VAL A 407 10.52 -6.87 -11.83
CA VAL A 407 11.77 -7.35 -11.21
C VAL A 407 11.89 -8.87 -11.28
N ALA A 408 10.79 -9.62 -11.12
CA ALA A 408 10.81 -11.07 -11.25
C ALA A 408 11.38 -11.56 -12.60
N LYS A 409 11.18 -10.80 -13.68
CA LYS A 409 11.74 -11.11 -15.01
C LYS A 409 13.24 -10.86 -15.10
N PHE A 410 13.77 -9.86 -14.38
CA PHE A 410 15.22 -9.68 -14.22
C PHE A 410 15.81 -10.84 -13.42
N LEU A 411 15.25 -11.09 -12.23
CA LEU A 411 15.75 -12.12 -11.31
C LEU A 411 15.84 -13.48 -11.97
N TYR A 412 14.87 -13.86 -12.81
CA TYR A 412 14.93 -15.10 -13.59
C TYR A 412 16.26 -15.27 -14.33
N SER A 413 16.75 -14.20 -14.94
CA SER A 413 17.97 -14.17 -15.75
C SER A 413 19.24 -13.80 -14.97
N CYS A 414 19.14 -13.45 -13.68
CA CYS A 414 20.29 -13.10 -12.85
C CYS A 414 21.11 -14.34 -12.46
N PRO A 415 22.45 -14.26 -12.46
CA PRO A 415 23.31 -15.37 -12.06
C PRO A 415 23.19 -15.68 -10.56
N GLU A 416 23.26 -14.64 -9.74
CA GLU A 416 23.07 -14.71 -8.29
C GLU A 416 21.68 -14.16 -7.92
N LYS A 417 20.97 -14.88 -7.05
CA LYS A 417 19.64 -14.52 -6.57
C LYS A 417 19.64 -14.64 -5.05
N PHE A 418 19.24 -13.59 -4.35
CA PHE A 418 19.09 -13.58 -2.89
C PHE A 418 17.70 -14.07 -2.44
N THR A 419 16.75 -14.11 -3.38
CA THR A 419 15.39 -14.65 -3.22
C THR A 419 15.02 -15.54 -4.40
N LYS A 420 14.00 -16.38 -4.22
CA LYS A 420 13.41 -17.14 -5.33
C LYS A 420 12.63 -16.20 -6.25
N VAL A 421 12.57 -16.54 -7.55
CA VAL A 421 11.66 -15.85 -8.46
C VAL A 421 10.22 -16.13 -7.99
N HIS A 422 9.51 -15.05 -7.74
CA HIS A 422 8.22 -15.04 -7.06
C HIS A 422 7.18 -14.38 -7.98
N ALA A 423 6.06 -15.07 -8.22
CA ALA A 423 4.90 -14.48 -8.88
C ALA A 423 4.26 -13.42 -7.98
N PRO A 424 3.49 -12.45 -8.48
CA PRO A 424 2.92 -11.42 -7.62
C PRO A 424 2.12 -11.94 -6.42
N THR A 425 2.37 -11.40 -5.23
CA THR A 425 1.57 -11.67 -4.02
C THR A 425 0.23 -10.92 -4.12
N PHE A 426 -0.85 -11.45 -3.51
CA PHE A 426 -2.12 -10.72 -3.48
C PHE A 426 -1.92 -9.35 -2.82
N ASN A 427 -2.54 -8.31 -3.39
CA ASN A 427 -2.16 -6.93 -3.14
C ASN A 427 -3.32 -6.04 -2.67
N MET A 428 -4.45 -6.62 -2.27
CA MET A 428 -5.60 -5.85 -1.77
C MET A 428 -5.89 -6.21 -0.32
N ILE A 429 -6.23 -5.18 0.48
CA ILE A 429 -6.65 -5.31 1.87
C ILE A 429 -8.16 -5.57 1.94
N ASN A 430 -8.57 -6.82 1.71
CA ASN A 430 -10.00 -7.14 1.78
C ASN A 430 -10.41 -7.34 3.24
N THR A 431 -10.68 -6.22 3.92
CA THR A 431 -11.17 -6.14 5.30
C THR A 431 -12.40 -5.22 5.40
N PHE A 432 -13.10 -5.30 6.53
CA PHE A 432 -14.11 -4.32 6.93
C PHE A 432 -13.48 -3.28 7.84
N ILE A 433 -13.48 -2.05 7.36
CA ILE A 433 -13.30 -0.89 8.24
C ILE A 433 -14.65 -0.65 8.92
N TRP A 434 -14.62 -0.30 10.19
CA TRP A 434 -15.80 -0.22 11.03
C TRP A 434 -15.79 1.04 11.87
N GLY A 435 -16.95 1.36 12.45
CA GLY A 435 -17.07 2.46 13.38
C GLY A 435 -18.49 2.62 13.90
N GLY A 436 -18.62 3.41 14.96
CA GLY A 436 -19.88 3.58 15.66
C GLY A 436 -19.71 3.58 17.17
N VAL A 437 -20.76 3.17 17.87
CA VAL A 437 -20.76 2.98 19.33
C VAL A 437 -20.61 1.49 19.65
N SER A 438 -19.62 1.14 20.47
CA SER A 438 -19.38 -0.24 20.91
C SER A 438 -20.42 -0.73 21.93
N GLN A 439 -20.41 -2.02 22.22
CA GLN A 439 -21.21 -2.67 23.27
C GLN A 439 -20.91 -2.10 24.68
N HIS A 440 -19.77 -1.42 24.84
CA HIS A 440 -19.35 -0.78 26.08
C HIS A 440 -19.71 0.71 26.14
N GLY A 441 -20.39 1.24 25.11
CA GLY A 441 -20.81 2.64 25.02
C GLY A 441 -19.69 3.60 24.60
N GLU A 442 -18.62 3.09 23.99
CA GLU A 442 -17.49 3.88 23.50
C GLU A 442 -17.63 4.17 22.02
N THR A 443 -17.33 5.40 21.59
CA THR A 443 -17.27 5.74 20.17
C THR A 443 -15.95 5.25 19.60
N LEU A 444 -16.03 4.41 18.57
CA LEU A 444 -14.89 3.82 17.89
C LEU A 444 -14.98 4.01 16.36
N GLY A 445 -13.86 3.85 15.67
CA GLY A 445 -13.68 3.90 14.23
C GLY A 445 -12.28 3.42 13.88
N ASN A 446 -12.17 2.23 13.28
CA ASN A 446 -10.89 1.62 12.96
C ASN A 446 -11.03 0.50 11.92
N LEU A 447 -9.93 -0.20 11.65
CA LEU A 447 -9.89 -1.40 10.81
C LEU A 447 -9.39 -2.61 11.62
N CYS A 448 -9.62 -3.83 11.11
CA CYS A 448 -9.25 -5.07 11.79
C CYS A 448 -7.97 -5.71 11.19
N ALA A 449 -7.17 -6.39 12.00
CA ALA A 449 -5.95 -7.08 11.55
C ALA A 449 -6.19 -8.29 10.64
N ASP A 450 -7.44 -8.69 10.45
CA ASP A 450 -7.84 -9.68 9.46
C ASP A 450 -7.51 -9.27 8.00
N LEU A 451 -7.02 -8.06 7.78
CA LEU A 451 -6.45 -7.64 6.51
C LEU A 451 -5.12 -8.35 6.18
N ASN A 452 -4.39 -8.84 7.20
CA ASN A 452 -3.00 -9.30 7.08
C ASN A 452 -2.86 -10.68 6.42
N GLY A 453 -3.94 -11.49 6.35
CA GLY A 453 -3.91 -12.83 5.77
C GLY A 453 -3.96 -12.88 4.24
N MET A 454 -3.06 -12.17 3.55
CA MET A 454 -2.97 -12.19 2.09
C MET A 454 -2.30 -13.47 1.58
N GLY A 455 -2.81 -14.00 0.47
CA GLY A 455 -2.22 -15.17 -0.18
C GLY A 455 -0.89 -14.86 -0.88
N ALA A 456 0.15 -15.64 -0.60
CA ALA A 456 1.46 -15.46 -1.25
C ALA A 456 1.42 -15.91 -2.72
N GLY A 457 2.17 -15.20 -3.58
CA GLY A 457 2.42 -15.63 -4.95
C GLY A 457 3.21 -16.94 -5.00
N ALA A 458 2.98 -17.75 -6.03
CA ALA A 458 3.76 -18.96 -6.26
C ALA A 458 5.22 -18.64 -6.57
N THR A 459 6.13 -19.54 -6.21
CA THR A 459 7.55 -19.43 -6.56
C THR A 459 7.89 -20.36 -7.71
N VAL A 460 9.11 -20.25 -8.23
CA VAL A 460 9.63 -21.12 -9.30
C VAL A 460 9.67 -22.61 -8.95
N ASP A 461 9.60 -22.97 -7.68
CA ASP A 461 9.77 -24.35 -7.19
C ASP A 461 8.71 -24.82 -6.16
N ARG A 462 7.77 -23.97 -5.73
CA ARG A 462 6.68 -24.36 -4.83
C ARG A 462 5.44 -23.46 -4.96
N ASP A 463 4.31 -24.02 -4.54
CA ASP A 463 3.04 -23.29 -4.36
C ASP A 463 3.22 -22.12 -3.38
N GLY A 464 2.39 -21.09 -3.55
CA GLY A 464 2.34 -19.97 -2.61
C GLY A 464 1.73 -20.38 -1.27
N GLU A 465 2.23 -19.79 -0.19
CA GLU A 465 1.72 -20.00 1.15
C GLU A 465 0.37 -19.29 1.35
N HIS A 466 -0.56 -19.99 1.99
CA HIS A 466 -1.90 -19.48 2.23
C HIS A 466 -1.94 -18.50 3.40
N ALA A 467 -2.72 -17.43 3.27
CA ALA A 467 -2.95 -16.40 4.29
C ALA A 467 -1.70 -16.03 5.09
N LEU A 468 -0.60 -15.76 4.38
CA LEU A 468 0.73 -15.62 4.96
C LEU A 468 0.90 -14.27 5.65
N ALA A 469 0.94 -13.20 4.85
CA ALA A 469 1.24 -11.86 5.31
C ALA A 469 0.92 -10.82 4.22
N PRO A 470 0.63 -9.57 4.57
CA PRO A 470 0.41 -8.51 3.59
C PRO A 470 1.72 -8.10 2.92
N ILE A 471 1.62 -7.52 1.71
CA ILE A 471 2.80 -7.06 0.95
C ILE A 471 3.60 -5.95 1.63
N PHE A 472 2.99 -5.22 2.57
CA PHE A 472 3.58 -4.08 3.26
C PHE A 472 4.16 -4.42 4.65
N ALA A 473 3.67 -5.48 5.30
CA ALA A 473 4.06 -5.86 6.67
C ALA A 473 4.21 -7.38 6.80
N THR A 474 5.33 -7.92 6.32
CA THR A 474 5.54 -9.39 6.22
C THR A 474 5.63 -10.13 7.55
N MET A 475 5.71 -9.40 8.67
CA MET A 475 5.79 -9.92 10.03
C MET A 475 4.54 -9.61 10.86
N ALA A 476 3.46 -9.13 10.22
CA ALA A 476 2.21 -8.77 10.89
C ALA A 476 1.39 -10.01 11.27
N ASP A 477 0.58 -9.88 12.32
CA ASP A 477 -0.32 -10.93 12.80
C ASP A 477 -1.75 -10.67 12.29
N ILE A 478 -2.55 -11.72 12.10
CA ILE A 478 -3.95 -11.64 11.66
C ILE A 478 -4.93 -11.37 12.83
N GLY A 479 -4.43 -11.30 14.06
CA GLY A 479 -5.17 -10.97 15.28
C GLY A 479 -6.11 -12.08 15.78
N GLU A 480 -6.38 -12.10 17.08
CA GLU A 480 -7.31 -13.07 17.69
C GLU A 480 -8.75 -12.59 17.58
N GLN A 481 -9.62 -13.43 17.02
CA GLN A 481 -10.99 -13.04 16.74
C GLN A 481 -11.81 -12.83 18.02
N GLU A 482 -11.60 -13.66 19.05
CA GLU A 482 -12.28 -13.52 20.35
C GLU A 482 -11.93 -12.19 21.03
N LEU A 483 -10.68 -11.70 20.89
CA LEU A 483 -10.27 -10.40 21.42
C LEU A 483 -10.96 -9.26 20.66
N ASN A 484 -11.06 -9.36 19.34
CA ASN A 484 -11.77 -8.37 18.54
C ASN A 484 -13.26 -8.31 18.95
N GLU A 485 -13.94 -9.46 19.03
CA GLU A 485 -15.38 -9.53 19.34
C GLU A 485 -15.71 -9.04 20.76
N GLU A 486 -14.74 -9.04 21.68
CA GLU A 486 -14.88 -8.43 22.99
C GLU A 486 -14.82 -6.88 22.94
N GLU A 487 -14.08 -6.31 21.98
CA GLU A 487 -13.88 -4.85 21.83
C GLU A 487 -14.95 -4.19 20.93
N VAL A 488 -15.50 -4.91 19.94
CA VAL A 488 -16.42 -4.36 18.93
C VAL A 488 -17.73 -5.15 18.78
N PRO A 489 -18.87 -4.51 18.43
CA PRO A 489 -20.21 -5.11 18.57
C PRO A 489 -20.63 -5.91 17.34
N PHE A 490 -19.72 -6.65 16.72
CA PHE A 490 -20.00 -7.55 15.59
C PHE A 490 -19.27 -8.88 15.77
N LEU A 491 -19.79 -9.94 15.13
CA LEU A 491 -19.15 -11.26 15.10
C LEU A 491 -18.75 -11.64 13.68
N GLN A 492 -17.62 -12.36 13.54
CA GLN A 492 -17.24 -13.05 12.31
C GLN A 492 -17.82 -14.46 12.29
N LEU A 493 -19.05 -14.59 11.82
CA LEU A 493 -19.79 -15.87 11.75
C LEU A 493 -19.09 -16.93 10.87
N VAL A 494 -18.34 -16.46 9.88
CA VAL A 494 -17.31 -17.24 9.21
C VAL A 494 -16.04 -16.42 9.30
N SER A 495 -15.10 -16.86 10.12
CA SER A 495 -13.79 -16.23 10.27
C SER A 495 -12.73 -17.05 9.55
N LYS A 496 -11.91 -16.37 8.74
CA LYS A 496 -10.64 -16.89 8.19
C LYS A 496 -10.73 -18.25 7.49
N LYS A 497 -11.85 -18.52 6.79
CA LYS A 497 -12.06 -19.79 6.06
C LYS A 497 -11.46 -19.74 4.66
N MET A 498 -10.62 -20.71 4.30
CA MET A 498 -10.16 -20.90 2.92
C MET A 498 -11.34 -21.25 2.02
N THR A 499 -11.47 -20.55 0.90
CA THR A 499 -12.57 -20.77 -0.05
C THR A 499 -12.14 -21.75 -1.12
N ARG A 500 -12.86 -22.88 -1.23
CA ARG A 500 -12.67 -23.85 -2.30
C ARG A 500 -12.77 -23.15 -3.66
N ASP A 501 -11.88 -23.51 -4.57
CA ASP A 501 -11.77 -22.97 -5.94
C ASP A 501 -11.33 -21.50 -6.05
N ALA A 502 -11.09 -20.80 -4.94
CA ALA A 502 -10.50 -19.45 -4.92
C ALA A 502 -8.97 -19.52 -5.08
N ILE A 503 -8.48 -20.19 -6.13
CA ILE A 503 -7.05 -20.39 -6.41
C ILE A 503 -6.56 -19.48 -7.54
N ALA A 504 -5.25 -19.27 -7.63
CA ALA A 504 -4.59 -18.77 -8.83
C ALA A 504 -3.80 -19.91 -9.50
N PRO A 505 -4.29 -20.47 -10.62
CA PRO A 505 -3.68 -21.66 -11.21
C PRO A 505 -2.30 -21.41 -11.80
N GLY A 506 -1.43 -22.42 -11.70
CA GLY A 506 -0.13 -22.46 -12.37
C GLY A 506 0.50 -23.85 -12.24
N LYS A 507 1.69 -24.04 -12.81
CA LYS A 507 2.54 -25.19 -12.44
C LYS A 507 2.65 -25.28 -10.91
N TYR A 508 2.92 -24.12 -10.31
CA TYR A 508 2.73 -23.86 -8.90
C TYR A 508 1.59 -22.85 -8.75
N ARG A 509 0.60 -23.17 -7.91
CA ARG A 509 -0.54 -22.30 -7.65
C ARG A 509 -0.18 -21.24 -6.62
N GLY A 510 -0.84 -20.09 -6.70
CA GLY A 510 -0.76 -19.12 -5.60
C GLY A 510 -1.38 -19.67 -4.32
N GLY A 511 -0.93 -19.14 -3.18
CA GLY A 511 -1.55 -19.37 -1.89
C GLY A 511 -2.86 -18.58 -1.80
N GLN A 512 -3.87 -19.16 -1.15
CA GLN A 512 -5.19 -18.53 -1.01
C GLN A 512 -5.21 -17.58 0.18
N GLY A 513 -5.97 -16.50 0.06
CA GLY A 513 -6.49 -15.79 1.23
C GLY A 513 -7.73 -16.51 1.78
N TYR A 514 -8.36 -15.91 2.78
CA TYR A 514 -9.59 -16.43 3.40
C TYR A 514 -10.82 -15.56 3.15
N THR A 515 -11.97 -16.14 3.43
CA THR A 515 -13.28 -15.49 3.43
C THR A 515 -13.75 -15.16 4.82
N MET A 516 -14.46 -14.03 4.91
CA MET A 516 -15.06 -13.52 6.13
C MET A 516 -16.52 -13.16 5.92
N MET A 517 -17.36 -13.45 6.92
CA MET A 517 -18.74 -13.01 7.00
C MET A 517 -18.98 -12.36 8.34
N VAL A 518 -19.28 -11.05 8.35
CA VAL A 518 -19.54 -10.28 9.58
C VAL A 518 -21.02 -9.94 9.72
N ALA A 519 -21.47 -9.88 10.98
CA ALA A 519 -22.79 -9.39 11.34
C ALA A 519 -22.76 -8.58 12.65
N THR A 520 -23.35 -7.39 12.64
CA THR A 520 -23.50 -6.55 13.84
C THR A 520 -24.46 -7.20 14.83
N LYS A 521 -24.14 -7.20 16.13
CA LYS A 521 -24.91 -7.88 17.18
C LYS A 521 -25.50 -6.92 18.22
N ASP A 522 -24.63 -6.16 18.90
CA ASP A 522 -24.94 -5.52 20.20
C ASP A 522 -24.88 -3.97 20.13
N SER A 523 -25.09 -3.39 18.95
CA SER A 523 -25.19 -1.94 18.76
C SER A 523 -26.09 -1.58 17.59
N GLU A 524 -26.93 -0.57 17.78
CA GLU A 524 -27.77 0.02 16.70
C GLU A 524 -27.05 1.17 15.98
N GLN A 525 -25.92 1.62 16.50
CA GLN A 525 -25.12 2.72 15.95
C GLN A 525 -23.76 2.21 15.49
N TRP A 526 -23.74 1.06 14.81
CA TRP A 526 -22.52 0.45 14.29
C TRP A 526 -22.63 0.23 12.79
N GLY A 527 -21.51 0.33 12.09
CA GLY A 527 -21.47 0.21 10.64
C GLY A 527 -20.14 -0.26 10.10
N PHE A 528 -20.15 -0.50 8.79
CA PHE A 528 -19.01 -0.97 8.04
C PHE A 528 -18.77 -0.11 6.81
N MET A 529 -17.54 -0.14 6.32
CA MET A 529 -17.11 0.35 5.01
C MET A 529 -16.03 -0.60 4.46
N THR A 530 -15.75 -0.52 3.16
CA THR A 530 -14.73 -1.35 2.51
C THR A 530 -13.89 -0.57 1.51
N THR A 531 -12.63 -0.97 1.40
CA THR A 531 -11.57 -0.21 0.71
C THR A 531 -10.68 -1.14 -0.11
N ALA A 532 -11.25 -1.72 -1.16
CA ALA A 532 -10.49 -2.62 -2.03
C ALA A 532 -10.96 -2.57 -3.49
N GLN A 533 -10.15 -3.19 -4.35
CA GLN A 533 -10.41 -3.38 -5.77
C GLN A 533 -10.34 -4.88 -6.10
N GLY A 534 -10.70 -5.25 -7.34
CA GLY A 534 -10.61 -6.64 -7.77
C GLY A 534 -11.95 -7.37 -7.92
N ALA A 535 -13.06 -6.64 -7.97
CA ALA A 535 -14.40 -7.20 -8.15
C ALA A 535 -14.75 -7.51 -9.62
N LYS A 536 -14.07 -6.86 -10.57
CA LYS A 536 -14.27 -6.97 -12.03
C LYS A 536 -13.00 -7.42 -12.75
N ILE A 537 -11.83 -6.97 -12.31
CA ILE A 537 -10.54 -7.34 -12.91
C ILE A 537 -9.60 -7.71 -11.77
N PRO A 538 -8.92 -8.88 -11.79
CA PRO A 538 -7.98 -9.25 -10.74
C PRO A 538 -6.87 -8.20 -10.61
N PRO A 539 -6.49 -7.82 -9.38
CA PRO A 539 -5.55 -6.73 -9.14
C PRO A 539 -4.07 -7.16 -9.32
N ILE A 540 -3.84 -8.42 -9.68
CA ILE A 540 -2.52 -9.03 -9.90
C ILE A 540 -2.50 -9.84 -11.21
N GLN A 541 -1.30 -10.23 -11.66
CA GLN A 541 -1.10 -11.04 -12.86
C GLN A 541 -0.26 -12.28 -12.59
N GLY A 542 -0.53 -13.36 -13.32
CA GLY A 542 0.31 -14.56 -13.32
C GLY A 542 1.74 -14.32 -13.86
N LEU A 543 2.66 -15.23 -13.52
CA LEU A 543 4.04 -15.18 -13.98
C LEU A 543 4.37 -16.42 -14.84
N PHE A 544 5.04 -16.18 -15.98
CA PHE A 544 5.57 -17.21 -16.88
C PHE A 544 4.59 -18.34 -17.25
N GLY A 545 3.33 -18.00 -17.52
CA GLY A 545 2.28 -18.96 -17.92
C GLY A 545 1.31 -19.33 -16.80
N GLY A 546 1.57 -18.88 -15.57
CA GLY A 546 0.58 -18.92 -14.49
C GLY A 546 -0.54 -17.91 -14.70
N TYR A 547 -1.62 -18.07 -13.95
CA TYR A 547 -2.81 -17.24 -13.99
C TYR A 547 -2.88 -16.30 -12.78
N ALA A 548 -3.67 -15.24 -12.91
CA ALA A 548 -4.10 -14.42 -11.77
C ALA A 548 -5.12 -15.19 -10.91
N CYS A 549 -5.41 -14.65 -9.73
CA CYS A 549 -6.55 -15.10 -8.94
C CYS A 549 -7.89 -14.73 -9.59
N GLY A 550 -9.00 -15.23 -9.04
CA GLY A 550 -10.35 -14.82 -9.41
C GLY A 550 -10.65 -13.35 -9.02
N CYS A 551 -11.85 -12.89 -9.39
CA CYS A 551 -12.40 -11.62 -8.92
C CYS A 551 -13.27 -11.84 -7.68
N TYR A 552 -13.17 -10.95 -6.71
CA TYR A 552 -13.85 -11.09 -5.42
C TYR A 552 -14.73 -9.86 -5.17
N PRO A 553 -16.06 -9.96 -5.37
CA PRO A 553 -16.98 -8.86 -5.08
C PRO A 553 -17.39 -8.82 -3.61
N LEU A 554 -17.79 -7.64 -3.14
CA LEU A 554 -18.50 -7.50 -1.87
C LEU A 554 -19.90 -8.10 -2.02
N SER A 555 -20.29 -8.95 -1.09
CA SER A 555 -21.64 -9.54 -1.05
C SER A 555 -22.35 -9.14 0.23
N LYS A 556 -23.63 -8.75 0.13
CA LYS A 556 -24.47 -8.36 1.26
C LYS A 556 -25.78 -9.12 1.27
N VAL A 557 -26.22 -9.51 2.46
CA VAL A 557 -27.58 -10.01 2.71
C VAL A 557 -28.26 -9.14 3.75
N GLN A 558 -29.29 -8.42 3.31
CA GLN A 558 -29.99 -7.42 4.11
C GLN A 558 -31.45 -7.83 4.37
N GLY A 559 -32.04 -7.28 5.43
CA GLY A 559 -33.41 -7.63 5.83
C GLY A 559 -33.53 -9.02 6.46
N VAL A 560 -32.45 -9.51 7.07
CA VAL A 560 -32.38 -10.76 7.84
C VAL A 560 -31.77 -10.47 9.20
N ASP A 561 -32.22 -11.18 10.24
CA ASP A 561 -31.44 -11.34 11.47
C ASP A 561 -30.85 -12.75 11.48
N VAL A 562 -29.59 -12.87 11.08
CA VAL A 562 -28.92 -14.18 11.01
C VAL A 562 -28.77 -14.86 12.38
N TYR A 563 -28.78 -14.10 13.47
CA TYR A 563 -28.71 -14.68 14.81
C TYR A 563 -30.01 -15.42 15.15
N ASP A 564 -31.15 -14.87 14.75
CA ASP A 564 -32.43 -15.57 14.89
C ASP A 564 -32.47 -16.84 14.04
N ILE A 565 -31.86 -16.81 12.85
CA ILE A 565 -31.71 -18.02 12.02
C ILE A 565 -30.82 -19.04 12.72
N LEU A 566 -29.65 -18.66 13.24
CA LEU A 566 -28.73 -19.57 13.92
C LEU A 566 -29.35 -20.19 15.19
N LEU A 567 -30.20 -19.45 15.90
CA LEU A 567 -30.87 -19.94 17.11
C LEU A 567 -32.04 -20.88 16.80
N ASN A 568 -32.82 -20.60 15.75
CA ASN A 568 -34.10 -21.28 15.51
C ASN A 568 -34.07 -22.27 14.33
N GLN A 569 -33.24 -22.02 13.32
CA GLN A 569 -33.15 -22.76 12.05
C GLN A 569 -31.67 -22.85 11.57
N PRO A 570 -30.74 -23.37 12.39
CA PRO A 570 -29.31 -23.37 12.07
C PRO A 570 -28.97 -24.10 10.77
N GLU A 571 -29.79 -25.07 10.35
CA GLU A 571 -29.64 -25.80 9.09
C GLU A 571 -29.80 -24.94 7.84
N LYS A 572 -30.35 -23.71 7.96
CA LYS A 572 -30.43 -22.75 6.86
C LYS A 572 -29.14 -21.96 6.65
N PHE A 573 -28.28 -21.87 7.67
CA PHE A 573 -27.02 -21.16 7.50
C PHE A 573 -26.07 -21.95 6.59
N ARG A 574 -25.28 -21.23 5.80
CA ARG A 574 -24.24 -21.81 4.93
C ARG A 574 -22.92 -21.15 5.27
N HIS A 575 -21.83 -21.90 5.17
CA HIS A 575 -20.50 -21.43 5.57
C HIS A 575 -19.65 -20.99 4.38
N SER A 576 -20.26 -20.67 3.24
CA SER A 576 -19.57 -20.08 2.09
C SER A 576 -20.42 -18.98 1.44
N ILE A 577 -19.75 -17.97 0.88
CA ILE A 577 -20.42 -16.88 0.18
C ILE A 577 -21.19 -17.42 -1.03
N GLU A 578 -20.58 -18.36 -1.74
CA GLU A 578 -21.15 -18.98 -2.93
C GLU A 578 -22.47 -19.70 -2.63
N GLU A 579 -22.52 -20.55 -1.60
CA GLU A 579 -23.76 -21.22 -1.18
C GLU A 579 -24.83 -20.21 -0.73
N ILE A 580 -24.49 -19.22 0.12
CA ILE A 580 -25.45 -18.20 0.57
C ILE A 580 -26.05 -17.45 -0.63
N MET A 581 -25.21 -17.01 -1.55
CA MET A 581 -25.64 -16.15 -2.66
C MET A 581 -26.38 -16.93 -3.75
N ASN A 582 -26.03 -18.21 -3.97
CA ASN A 582 -26.68 -19.07 -4.97
C ASN A 582 -27.96 -19.72 -4.46
N GLU A 583 -27.98 -20.23 -3.23
CA GLU A 583 -29.16 -20.90 -2.65
C GLU A 583 -30.17 -19.91 -2.07
N GLN A 584 -29.72 -18.73 -1.62
CA GLN A 584 -30.55 -17.69 -0.99
C GLN A 584 -31.45 -18.24 0.14
N PRO A 585 -30.86 -18.85 1.19
CA PRO A 585 -31.59 -19.65 2.17
C PRO A 585 -32.50 -18.85 3.12
N PHE A 586 -32.32 -17.53 3.20
CA PHE A 586 -33.10 -16.63 4.06
C PHE A 586 -34.22 -15.98 3.25
N GLU A 587 -35.46 -16.38 3.55
CA GLU A 587 -36.66 -15.89 2.87
C GLU A 587 -36.91 -14.41 3.16
N GLY A 588 -37.30 -13.64 2.13
CA GLY A 588 -37.55 -12.20 2.24
C GLY A 588 -36.30 -11.32 2.35
N ALA A 589 -35.12 -11.92 2.49
CA ALA A 589 -33.85 -11.19 2.50
C ALA A 589 -33.47 -10.69 1.10
N ARG A 590 -32.68 -9.63 1.07
CA ARG A 590 -32.16 -9.03 -0.17
C ARG A 590 -30.68 -9.38 -0.33
N TYR A 591 -30.37 -10.08 -1.42
CA TYR A 591 -29.01 -10.51 -1.78
C TYR A 591 -28.45 -9.57 -2.84
N THR A 592 -27.27 -9.00 -2.60
CA THR A 592 -26.62 -8.09 -3.55
C THR A 592 -25.12 -8.29 -3.62
N THR A 593 -24.56 -8.10 -4.82
CA THR A 593 -23.12 -8.04 -5.06
C THR A 593 -22.74 -6.65 -5.56
N HIS A 594 -21.61 -6.12 -5.08
CA HIS A 594 -21.12 -4.78 -5.41
C HIS A 594 -19.66 -4.85 -5.88
N HIS A 595 -19.14 -3.73 -6.39
CA HIS A 595 -17.68 -3.56 -6.40
C HIS A 595 -17.18 -3.50 -4.94
N MET A 596 -15.87 -3.63 -4.73
CA MET A 596 -15.29 -3.72 -3.38
C MET A 596 -15.22 -2.38 -2.63
N GLY A 597 -15.56 -1.26 -3.28
CA GLY A 597 -15.69 0.03 -2.62
C GLY A 597 -17.06 0.19 -2.00
N MET A 598 -17.12 0.46 -0.70
CA MET A 598 -18.35 0.76 0.02
C MET A 598 -18.07 1.92 0.97
N GLY A 599 -18.80 3.02 0.81
CA GLY A 599 -18.82 4.08 1.82
C GLY A 599 -19.48 3.61 3.12
N PHE A 600 -19.29 4.35 4.20
CA PHE A 600 -19.79 3.94 5.52
C PHE A 600 -21.32 3.80 5.54
N GLU A 601 -21.80 2.63 5.95
CA GLU A 601 -23.21 2.29 6.10
C GLU A 601 -23.44 1.70 7.49
N ILE A 602 -24.47 2.20 8.20
CA ILE A 602 -24.93 1.59 9.46
C ILE A 602 -25.53 0.21 9.15
N SER A 603 -25.01 -0.80 9.82
CA SER A 603 -25.44 -2.19 9.69
C SER A 603 -26.53 -2.47 10.71
N LYS A 604 -27.65 -3.04 10.26
CA LYS A 604 -28.65 -3.55 11.20
C LYS A 604 -28.17 -4.86 11.80
N ARG A 605 -28.72 -5.17 12.97
CA ARG A 605 -28.48 -6.44 13.65
C ARG A 605 -28.70 -7.62 12.70
N GLY A 606 -27.71 -8.49 12.63
CA GLY A 606 -27.77 -9.77 11.91
C GLY A 606 -27.72 -9.68 10.38
N GLU A 607 -27.60 -8.49 9.79
CA GLU A 607 -27.31 -8.36 8.35
C GLU A 607 -25.90 -8.86 8.04
N LEU A 608 -25.74 -9.58 6.93
CA LEU A 608 -24.47 -10.16 6.54
C LEU A 608 -23.72 -9.26 5.58
N PHE A 609 -22.46 -8.98 5.90
CA PHE A 609 -21.48 -8.39 5.00
C PHE A 609 -20.37 -9.41 4.78
N MET A 610 -20.06 -9.71 3.51
CA MET A 610 -19.21 -10.85 3.17
C MET A 610 -18.19 -10.49 2.10
N ILE A 611 -16.92 -10.81 2.36
CA ILE A 611 -15.79 -10.55 1.47
C ILE A 611 -14.81 -11.74 1.48
N SER A 612 -13.95 -11.78 0.46
CA SER A 612 -12.91 -12.80 0.33
C SER A 612 -11.57 -12.14 0.01
N GLN A 613 -10.54 -12.46 0.79
CA GLN A 613 -9.14 -12.17 0.45
C GLN A 613 -8.75 -13.05 -0.73
N GLY A 614 -8.11 -12.45 -1.74
CA GLY A 614 -7.72 -13.18 -2.93
C GLY A 614 -6.47 -14.02 -2.76
N ALA A 615 -6.26 -14.93 -3.71
CA ALA A 615 -5.03 -15.70 -3.81
C ALA A 615 -3.89 -14.88 -4.42
N GLY A 616 -2.64 -15.18 -4.04
CA GLY A 616 -1.47 -14.72 -4.78
C GLY A 616 -1.44 -15.32 -6.19
N ALA A 617 -0.60 -14.83 -7.08
CA ALA A 617 -0.58 -15.25 -8.48
C ALA A 617 0.08 -16.64 -8.68
N GLY A 618 -0.35 -17.36 -9.71
CA GLY A 618 0.27 -18.63 -10.12
C GLY A 618 1.56 -18.44 -10.92
N TYR A 619 2.41 -19.47 -10.91
CA TYR A 619 3.67 -19.54 -11.66
C TYR A 619 3.65 -20.72 -12.63
N GLY A 620 4.05 -20.51 -13.89
CA GLY A 620 4.23 -21.59 -14.87
C GLY A 620 2.91 -22.14 -15.45
N ASP A 621 3.01 -22.89 -16.56
CA ASP A 621 1.85 -23.50 -17.22
C ASP A 621 1.17 -24.56 -16.34
N VAL A 622 -0.15 -24.48 -16.21
CA VAL A 622 -0.98 -25.45 -15.49
C VAL A 622 -0.76 -26.89 -15.95
N LEU A 623 -0.44 -27.15 -17.22
CA LEU A 623 -0.21 -28.52 -17.71
C LEU A 623 1.13 -29.13 -17.23
N GLU A 624 1.98 -28.34 -16.57
CA GLU A 624 3.21 -28.80 -15.92
C GLU A 624 3.05 -29.09 -14.43
N ARG A 625 1.90 -28.78 -13.82
CA ARG A 625 1.65 -29.07 -12.40
C ARG A 625 1.80 -30.57 -12.14
N ASP A 626 2.44 -30.94 -11.04
CA ASP A 626 2.50 -32.34 -10.60
C ASP A 626 1.08 -32.86 -10.35
N PRO A 627 0.63 -33.95 -11.03
CA PRO A 627 -0.67 -34.56 -10.77
C PRO A 627 -0.92 -34.90 -9.29
N VAL A 628 0.12 -35.27 -8.53
CA VAL A 628 0.00 -35.55 -7.09
C VAL A 628 -0.36 -34.27 -6.32
N GLY A 629 0.24 -33.13 -6.68
CA GLY A 629 -0.11 -31.84 -6.10
C GLY A 629 -1.55 -31.41 -6.40
N VAL A 630 -2.08 -31.80 -7.57
CA VAL A 630 -3.50 -31.54 -7.93
C VAL A 630 -4.44 -32.34 -7.04
N VAL A 631 -4.16 -33.63 -6.83
CA VAL A 631 -4.99 -34.48 -5.96
C VAL A 631 -4.91 -34.02 -4.51
N ARG A 632 -3.73 -33.64 -4.02
CA ARG A 632 -3.57 -33.07 -2.68
C ARG A 632 -4.45 -31.84 -2.46
N ASP A 633 -4.52 -30.93 -3.45
CA ASP A 633 -5.39 -29.75 -3.35
C ASP A 633 -6.89 -30.11 -3.25
N ILE A 634 -7.30 -31.25 -3.83
CA ILE A 634 -8.67 -31.78 -3.71
C ILE A 634 -8.89 -32.38 -2.32
N GLU A 635 -7.95 -33.19 -1.84
CA GLU A 635 -8.00 -33.80 -0.50
C GLU A 635 -8.05 -32.75 0.62
N GLU A 636 -7.32 -31.64 0.45
CA GLU A 636 -7.30 -30.51 1.37
C GLU A 636 -8.54 -29.59 1.23
N GLY A 637 -9.44 -29.87 0.26
CA GLY A 637 -10.65 -29.08 0.03
C GLY A 637 -10.41 -27.70 -0.58
N LEU A 638 -9.20 -27.42 -1.06
CA LEU A 638 -8.81 -26.14 -1.66
C LEU A 638 -9.35 -26.01 -3.09
N MET A 639 -9.53 -27.14 -3.78
CA MET A 639 -10.01 -27.20 -5.16
C MET A 639 -11.01 -28.35 -5.35
N SER A 640 -12.02 -28.14 -6.17
CA SER A 640 -12.98 -29.18 -6.55
C SER A 640 -12.42 -30.09 -7.66
N PRO A 641 -12.84 -31.38 -7.69
CA PRO A 641 -12.50 -32.30 -8.77
C PRO A 641 -12.78 -31.74 -10.18
N GLU A 642 -13.88 -31.01 -10.34
CA GLU A 642 -14.31 -30.42 -11.59
C GLU A 642 -13.34 -29.33 -12.06
N VAL A 643 -12.91 -28.46 -11.14
CA VAL A 643 -11.93 -27.41 -11.43
C VAL A 643 -10.56 -28.03 -11.74
N ALA A 644 -10.15 -29.04 -10.98
CA ALA A 644 -8.90 -29.76 -11.19
C ALA A 644 -8.81 -30.42 -12.57
N ALA A 645 -9.84 -31.18 -12.96
CA ALA A 645 -9.91 -31.83 -14.27
C ALA A 645 -9.96 -30.80 -15.41
N ARG A 646 -10.69 -29.68 -15.23
CA ARG A 646 -10.81 -28.63 -16.23
C ARG A 646 -9.50 -27.90 -16.49
N LEU A 647 -8.77 -27.53 -15.43
CA LEU A 647 -7.58 -26.68 -15.51
C LEU A 647 -6.30 -27.48 -15.77
N TYR A 648 -6.04 -28.49 -14.94
CA TYR A 648 -4.77 -29.22 -14.92
C TYR A 648 -4.76 -30.47 -15.80
N LYS A 649 -5.94 -30.86 -16.31
CA LYS A 649 -6.15 -32.05 -17.15
C LYS A 649 -5.62 -33.32 -16.49
N VAL A 650 -5.80 -33.43 -15.17
CA VAL A 650 -5.47 -34.64 -14.40
C VAL A 650 -6.68 -35.55 -14.37
N VAL A 651 -6.47 -36.83 -14.68
CA VAL A 651 -7.47 -37.88 -14.67
C VAL A 651 -7.24 -38.72 -13.42
N PHE A 652 -8.29 -38.85 -12.61
CA PHE A 652 -8.26 -39.60 -11.36
C PHE A 652 -9.62 -40.24 -11.12
N ASP A 653 -9.64 -41.30 -10.31
CA ASP A 653 -10.88 -41.92 -9.86
C ASP A 653 -11.59 -41.00 -8.86
N PRO A 654 -12.89 -40.67 -9.06
CA PRO A 654 -13.56 -39.65 -8.25
C PRO A 654 -13.85 -40.08 -6.81
N VAL A 655 -13.70 -41.36 -6.48
CA VAL A 655 -13.97 -41.90 -5.14
C VAL A 655 -12.67 -42.07 -4.35
N THR A 656 -11.67 -42.67 -4.97
CA THR A 656 -10.38 -43.01 -4.34
C THR A 656 -9.31 -41.94 -4.56
N LEU A 657 -9.55 -41.00 -5.49
CA LEU A 657 -8.60 -39.98 -5.95
C LEU A 657 -7.30 -40.57 -6.52
N ALA A 658 -7.28 -41.87 -6.85
CA ALA A 658 -6.15 -42.52 -7.49
C ALA A 658 -5.92 -41.94 -8.89
N ILE A 659 -4.68 -41.51 -9.16
CA ILE A 659 -4.29 -40.87 -10.42
C ILE A 659 -4.10 -41.94 -11.50
N ASP A 660 -4.71 -41.71 -12.68
CA ASP A 660 -4.35 -42.42 -13.91
C ASP A 660 -3.31 -41.58 -14.65
N PHE A 661 -2.03 -41.95 -14.50
CA PHE A 661 -0.92 -41.20 -15.08
C PHE A 661 -0.94 -41.25 -16.61
N ASP A 662 -1.24 -42.40 -17.22
CA ASP A 662 -1.28 -42.56 -18.68
C ASP A 662 -2.43 -41.74 -19.29
N ALA A 663 -3.62 -41.80 -18.69
CA ALA A 663 -4.75 -41.00 -19.13
C ALA A 663 -4.52 -39.50 -18.90
N THR A 664 -3.83 -39.12 -17.82
CA THR A 664 -3.42 -37.72 -17.55
C THR A 664 -2.45 -37.22 -18.62
N GLU A 665 -1.42 -37.99 -18.97
CA GLU A 665 -0.49 -37.63 -20.05
C GLU A 665 -1.22 -37.45 -21.38
N LYS A 666 -2.12 -38.37 -21.71
CA LYS A 666 -2.97 -38.28 -22.90
C LYS A 666 -3.86 -37.03 -22.89
N ALA A 667 -4.56 -36.76 -21.79
CA ALA A 667 -5.43 -35.60 -21.65
C ALA A 667 -4.65 -34.28 -21.79
N ARG A 668 -3.45 -34.20 -21.22
CA ARG A 668 -2.55 -33.06 -21.38
C ARG A 668 -2.00 -32.95 -22.81
N ALA A 669 -1.67 -34.05 -23.48
CA ALA A 669 -1.24 -34.04 -24.88
C ALA A 669 -2.35 -33.56 -25.82
N ASP A 670 -3.59 -34.00 -25.59
CA ASP A 670 -4.76 -33.58 -26.36
C ASP A 670 -5.08 -32.10 -26.11
N GLU A 671 -4.96 -31.61 -24.87
CA GLU A 671 -5.08 -30.19 -24.57
C GLU A 671 -3.98 -29.34 -25.25
N ARG A 672 -2.73 -29.82 -25.32
CA ARG A 672 -1.67 -29.13 -26.08
C ARG A 672 -2.00 -29.04 -27.57
N LYS A 673 -2.52 -30.11 -28.18
CA LYS A 673 -3.02 -30.07 -29.57
C LYS A 673 -4.18 -29.09 -29.73
N ALA A 674 -5.12 -29.08 -28.77
CA ALA A 674 -6.23 -28.14 -28.76
C ALA A 674 -5.77 -26.68 -28.63
N ARG A 675 -4.71 -26.42 -27.84
CA ARG A 675 -4.07 -25.08 -27.72
C ARG A 675 -3.51 -24.62 -29.05
N ILE A 676 -2.78 -25.50 -29.74
CA ILE A 676 -2.24 -25.21 -31.07
C ILE A 676 -3.38 -24.92 -32.06
N ALA A 677 -4.40 -25.78 -32.10
CA ALA A 677 -5.52 -25.67 -33.03
C ALA A 677 -6.35 -24.38 -32.87
N ARG A 678 -6.51 -23.86 -31.64
CA ARG A 678 -7.23 -22.60 -31.37
C ARG A 678 -6.33 -21.36 -31.38
N SER A 679 -5.02 -21.53 -31.49
CA SER A 679 -4.06 -20.42 -31.57
C SER A 679 -3.89 -19.95 -33.02
N VAL A 680 -3.51 -18.68 -33.17
CA VAL A 680 -3.08 -18.12 -34.45
C VAL A 680 -1.68 -17.51 -34.28
N PRO A 681 -0.85 -17.45 -35.34
CA PRO A 681 0.46 -16.79 -35.25
C PRO A 681 0.34 -15.36 -34.73
N TYR A 682 1.30 -14.93 -33.91
CA TYR A 682 1.30 -13.61 -33.28
C TYR A 682 1.09 -12.47 -34.31
N SER A 683 1.79 -12.55 -35.44
CA SER A 683 1.69 -11.55 -36.52
C SER A 683 0.27 -11.42 -37.11
N GLU A 684 -0.56 -12.46 -37.05
CA GLU A 684 -1.96 -12.41 -37.48
C GLU A 684 -2.88 -11.95 -36.35
N PHE A 685 -2.65 -12.42 -35.12
CA PHE A 685 -3.42 -11.99 -33.94
C PHE A 685 -3.39 -10.47 -33.78
N VAL A 686 -2.20 -9.86 -33.84
CA VAL A 686 -2.03 -8.42 -33.58
C VAL A 686 -2.70 -7.54 -34.63
N LYS A 687 -2.89 -8.00 -35.87
CA LYS A 687 -3.61 -7.24 -36.91
C LYS A 687 -5.07 -6.98 -36.54
N GLY A 688 -5.71 -7.96 -35.89
CA GLY A 688 -7.10 -7.85 -35.44
C GLY A 688 -7.24 -7.26 -34.03
N TRP A 689 -6.27 -7.55 -33.16
CA TRP A 689 -6.30 -7.18 -31.75
C TRP A 689 -5.86 -5.74 -31.48
N ASN A 690 -4.70 -5.32 -32.02
CA ASN A 690 -4.16 -3.98 -31.74
C ASN A 690 -5.04 -2.93 -32.40
N LYS A 691 -5.61 -2.04 -31.59
CA LYS A 691 -6.35 -0.87 -32.06
C LYS A 691 -5.46 0.36 -31.96
N PRO A 692 -5.60 1.35 -32.85
CA PRO A 692 -4.82 2.59 -32.78
C PRO A 692 -5.24 3.50 -31.62
N LYS A 693 -6.46 3.30 -31.09
CA LYS A 693 -7.01 4.06 -29.96
C LYS A 693 -7.68 3.10 -28.97
N PRO A 694 -7.80 3.49 -27.68
CA PRO A 694 -8.60 2.74 -26.73
C PRO A 694 -10.08 2.66 -27.18
N PRO A 695 -10.81 1.60 -26.82
CA PRO A 695 -12.26 1.56 -26.96
C PRO A 695 -12.98 2.68 -26.19
N ALA A 696 -14.11 3.17 -26.72
CA ALA A 696 -14.86 4.28 -26.13
C ALA A 696 -15.35 4.05 -24.68
N HIS A 697 -15.53 2.78 -24.28
CA HIS A 697 -15.97 2.41 -22.94
C HIS A 697 -14.82 2.33 -21.91
N LEU A 698 -13.54 2.32 -22.35
CA LEU A 698 -12.39 2.34 -21.45
C LEU A 698 -12.03 3.78 -21.10
N GLN A 699 -12.55 4.25 -19.98
CA GLN A 699 -12.32 5.60 -19.49
C GLN A 699 -11.02 5.68 -18.69
N TYR A 700 -10.30 6.81 -18.79
CA TYR A 700 -9.16 7.19 -17.95
C TYR A 700 -7.94 6.25 -17.99
N PHE A 701 -7.71 5.54 -19.10
CA PHE A 701 -6.69 4.50 -19.22
C PHE A 701 -5.22 5.00 -19.24
N GLY A 702 -4.96 6.32 -19.25
CA GLY A 702 -3.61 6.85 -19.40
C GLY A 702 -3.09 6.68 -20.83
N CYS A 703 -1.85 6.24 -21.04
CA CYS A 703 -1.30 6.01 -22.38
C CYS A 703 -1.97 4.84 -23.11
N TRP A 704 -1.78 4.74 -24.43
CA TRP A 704 -2.24 3.59 -25.20
C TRP A 704 -1.08 2.96 -25.98
N GLY A 705 -0.87 1.65 -25.79
CA GLY A 705 0.35 0.99 -26.23
C GLY A 705 1.58 1.61 -25.56
N ASP A 706 2.63 1.86 -26.34
CA ASP A 706 3.88 2.47 -25.87
C ASP A 706 3.92 4.00 -26.03
N ASP A 707 2.85 4.64 -26.54
CA ASP A 707 2.77 6.09 -26.72
C ASP A 707 2.48 6.81 -25.39
N VAL A 708 3.54 7.10 -24.64
CA VAL A 708 3.46 7.88 -23.39
C VAL A 708 3.25 9.38 -23.62
N ASP A 709 3.37 9.87 -24.86
CA ASP A 709 3.18 11.28 -25.19
C ASP A 709 1.70 11.65 -25.34
N THR A 710 0.81 10.65 -25.46
CA THR A 710 -0.66 10.84 -25.52
C THR A 710 -1.33 10.14 -24.35
N LEU A 711 -1.98 10.91 -23.47
CA LEU A 711 -2.77 10.39 -22.35
C LEU A 711 -4.26 10.52 -22.62
N TYR A 712 -5.02 9.45 -22.43
CA TYR A 712 -6.48 9.40 -22.60
C TYR A 712 -7.20 9.67 -21.28
N MET A 713 -8.00 10.74 -21.27
CA MET A 713 -8.55 11.39 -20.07
C MET A 713 -10.06 11.20 -19.98
N GLY A 714 -10.51 9.95 -20.08
CA GLY A 714 -11.92 9.59 -19.94
C GLY A 714 -12.62 9.14 -21.23
N SER A 715 -12.10 9.47 -22.41
CA SER A 715 -12.55 8.89 -23.68
C SER A 715 -11.45 8.91 -24.74
N PRO A 716 -11.58 8.13 -25.84
CA PRO A 716 -10.62 8.13 -26.95
C PRO A 716 -10.50 9.46 -27.72
N ASP A 717 -11.46 10.36 -27.53
CA ASP A 717 -11.50 11.69 -28.16
C ASP A 717 -11.04 12.80 -27.20
N LYS A 718 -10.85 12.47 -25.92
CA LYS A 718 -10.32 13.38 -24.90
C LYS A 718 -8.90 12.94 -24.53
N SER A 719 -7.91 13.49 -25.23
CA SER A 719 -6.50 13.27 -24.91
C SER A 719 -5.77 14.53 -24.45
N ARG A 720 -4.63 14.33 -23.79
CA ARG A 720 -3.67 15.38 -23.40
C ARG A 720 -2.26 14.93 -23.77
N ARG A 721 -1.33 15.89 -23.87
CA ARG A 721 0.09 15.59 -24.02
C ARG A 721 0.64 15.05 -22.69
N GLY A 722 1.44 14.00 -22.75
CA GLY A 722 2.02 13.34 -21.57
C GLY A 722 2.94 14.24 -20.75
N ASN A 723 3.59 15.22 -21.39
CA ASN A 723 4.41 16.23 -20.71
C ASN A 723 3.62 17.44 -20.17
N GLU A 724 2.31 17.52 -20.42
CA GLU A 724 1.43 18.54 -19.88
C GLU A 724 0.17 17.91 -19.26
N PRO A 725 0.35 16.99 -18.30
CA PRO A 725 -0.76 16.40 -17.59
C PRO A 725 -1.45 17.49 -16.77
N LYS A 726 -2.77 17.40 -16.67
CA LYS A 726 -3.61 18.33 -15.91
C LYS A 726 -4.49 17.53 -14.96
N PRO A 727 -4.98 18.16 -13.88
CA PRO A 727 -5.99 17.57 -13.01
C PRO A 727 -7.20 17.05 -13.79
N ASN A 728 -7.80 15.98 -13.30
CA ASN A 728 -9.01 15.40 -13.86
C ASN A 728 -10.06 15.23 -12.77
N TYR A 729 -11.27 15.69 -13.08
CA TYR A 729 -12.39 15.71 -12.16
C TYR A 729 -13.51 14.84 -12.76
N MET A 730 -13.99 13.87 -12.00
CA MET A 730 -15.02 12.94 -12.46
C MET A 730 -16.41 13.47 -12.13
N ALA A 731 -17.38 13.22 -13.01
CA ALA A 731 -18.78 13.50 -12.67
C ALA A 731 -19.21 12.66 -11.45
N HIS A 732 -20.13 13.19 -10.64
CA HIS A 732 -20.65 12.44 -9.51
C HIS A 732 -21.44 11.21 -10.04
N PRO A 733 -21.24 9.99 -9.49
CA PRO A 733 -21.86 8.78 -10.04
C PRO A 733 -23.39 8.81 -10.06
N LYS A 734 -24.01 9.47 -9.08
CA LYS A 734 -25.47 9.68 -9.07
C LYS A 734 -25.93 10.49 -10.28
N ASP A 735 -25.21 11.53 -10.67
CA ASP A 735 -25.60 12.40 -11.80
C ASP A 735 -25.45 11.66 -13.13
N VAL A 736 -24.38 10.84 -13.26
CA VAL A 736 -24.22 9.93 -14.40
C VAL A 736 -25.41 8.98 -14.49
N ARG A 737 -25.81 8.38 -13.37
CA ARG A 737 -26.93 7.45 -13.32
C ARG A 737 -28.27 8.13 -13.63
N ILE A 738 -28.50 9.33 -13.11
CA ILE A 738 -29.70 10.13 -13.40
C ILE A 738 -29.77 10.40 -14.90
N ALA A 739 -28.68 10.89 -15.51
CA ALA A 739 -28.63 11.16 -16.95
C ALA A 739 -28.89 9.90 -17.80
N GLU A 740 -28.35 8.73 -17.41
CA GLU A 740 -28.65 7.46 -18.07
C GLU A 740 -30.13 7.08 -17.99
N LEU A 741 -30.73 7.24 -16.81
CA LEU A 741 -32.14 6.94 -16.58
C LEU A 741 -33.05 7.90 -17.37
N GLU A 742 -32.74 9.18 -17.38
CA GLU A 742 -33.42 10.19 -18.19
C GLU A 742 -33.32 9.86 -19.69
N GLN A 743 -32.15 9.45 -20.19
CA GLN A 743 -31.99 9.00 -21.57
C GLN A 743 -32.82 7.76 -21.89
N ARG A 744 -32.89 6.78 -20.98
CA ARG A 744 -33.75 5.60 -21.14
C ARG A 744 -35.22 5.97 -21.14
N LEU A 745 -35.65 6.86 -20.25
CA LEU A 745 -37.03 7.36 -20.20
C LEU A 745 -37.39 8.15 -21.47
N MET A 746 -36.48 8.96 -21.99
CA MET A 746 -36.64 9.64 -23.28
C MET A 746 -36.78 8.64 -24.43
N ALA A 747 -35.90 7.63 -24.50
CA ALA A 747 -35.95 6.59 -25.53
C ALA A 747 -37.24 5.75 -25.48
N LEU A 748 -37.82 5.58 -24.29
CA LEU A 748 -39.10 4.91 -24.08
C LEU A 748 -40.33 5.81 -24.31
N GLY A 749 -40.13 7.09 -24.66
CA GLY A 749 -41.21 8.06 -24.84
C GLY A 749 -41.94 8.43 -23.53
N ALA A 750 -41.38 8.05 -22.38
CA ALA A 750 -41.96 8.31 -21.06
C ALA A 750 -41.71 9.76 -20.58
N MET A 751 -40.75 10.46 -21.19
CA MET A 751 -40.52 11.90 -20.98
C MET A 751 -41.34 12.73 -21.98
N GLY A 752 -42.66 12.60 -21.92
CA GLY A 752 -43.60 13.44 -22.65
C GLY A 752 -44.02 14.64 -21.81
N GLY A 753 -43.61 15.85 -22.18
CA GLY A 753 -44.36 17.08 -21.90
C GLY A 753 -44.18 17.79 -20.55
N GLU A 754 -43.42 17.29 -19.59
CA GLU A 754 -43.20 18.01 -18.32
C GLU A 754 -41.80 18.62 -18.24
N LYS A 755 -41.66 19.80 -18.87
CA LYS A 755 -40.70 20.82 -18.42
C LYS A 755 -41.50 21.94 -17.79
N GLN A 756 -41.55 21.99 -16.46
CA GLN A 756 -41.74 23.22 -15.69
C GLN A 756 -40.81 23.21 -14.49
#